data_AF-A0AAE0Z5H9-F1
#
_entry.id   AF-A0AAE0Z5H9-F1
#
_cell.length_a   1.000
_cell.length_b   1.000
_cell.length_c   1.000
_cell.angle_alpha   90.00
_cell.angle_beta   90.00
_cell.angle_gamma   90.00
#
_symmetry.space_group_name_H-M   'P 1'
#
loop_
_entity.id
_entity.type
_entity.pdbx_description
1 polymer ?
#
loop_
_entity_poly.entity_id
_entity_poly.type
_entity_poly.pdbx_seq_one_letter_code
_entity_poly.pdbx_strand_id
1 'polypeptide(L)'
;MALQRKDRIKLSTPMGEREVQLWVGDITQLPLEDQVDMIFTSAFYGDYSPVPGTLIGSLQRNLGISVRELAKNKEADMRKMFSCWISEPLPQGLPFKRLVCFEFHCFKNLENNSTTDVLSAQLSEMFRAMMPILNNHESTVITPLLTTGNQRQSVPHVLRAMVDGACHWIKAGLPLKCLKLVLYSSNPSKLDEQHELSMKFFKRLKSAWTQQEKENAVTSKSYDVCLSYSTKDQKQANKVVEELKKQKKHLAIHSEFFTINHEKTWQDEIFEVMKNSRRILVILTPEYVEDPDCVEQFNLALCCNRLKKEEVVMPFLFELVPNIPSYMSLVQYTMCKARKENETAEALLMAACKNLIQALATLPPNEITLKRADSKAELNKTAADSLLSDSCKSYDILISYSHRNREEPSKLYNILKEKYPYLNIFFDQNELKAGNLWQQALFEAVNKSSCILAFLSEGYCKSSVCNDEFSIGLARHFAQESMLLIPIHTDRVEMLPRSLTSIPCVDVGQTPENLMLLAGKLVEMLSTNSSNKHQPPFPRIYKDKMAELRSAEFKIKFRMDRGLVESKMPPAAGVSVEGEVAFVYAQDCLKLAAILSVLLRQHAPGLVCQMFSESASQRRALLESARMVVVIVSDQLVATQPLLEEMHSVLCRQRSNSDDTVVYLIQSGHTEVNPFYLHALPFRVSLDDENLWRRLERAASNKNPRYAVDLKGMQGTYRCTAAQNLALSAAAHDIISLIGQSGAGSSLPYNIVNIAEVEDKIAGIDNSPVHVHEHIITLSSINHLSWKAGQAPPRTHPASHDAPPSPAVPLPSPPSSPPTIAKNGQVAFSALPQQSPNQEAAGLPEAAGLPEDVDQADDNHFKGENVGLIKKAAEEERLRQQLEMFLADGDGADSGKSTGNSSKVGGHQQSGSKACAVL
;
A
#
# COMPACT_ATOMS: atom_id res chain seq x y z
N MET A 1 -17.94 -6.91 39.10
CA MET A 1 -18.13 -8.35 38.80
C MET A 1 -17.55 -8.62 37.42
N ALA A 2 -16.96 -9.80 37.19
CA ALA A 2 -16.25 -10.10 35.95
C ALA A 2 -17.19 -10.10 34.73
N LEU A 3 -16.68 -9.65 33.59
CA LEU A 3 -17.32 -9.74 32.28
C LEU A 3 -17.52 -11.22 31.90
N GLN A 4 -18.71 -11.63 31.46
CA GLN A 4 -19.04 -13.05 31.21
C GLN A 4 -19.43 -13.31 29.76
N ARG A 5 -18.77 -14.29 29.12
CA ARG A 5 -19.20 -14.78 27.80
C ARG A 5 -20.47 -15.61 27.95
N LYS A 6 -21.53 -15.26 27.23
CA LYS A 6 -22.82 -15.95 27.28
C LYS A 6 -23.04 -16.88 26.09
N ASP A 7 -22.64 -16.49 24.90
CA ASP A 7 -22.78 -17.33 23.69
C ASP A 7 -21.71 -16.97 22.63
N ARG A 8 -21.65 -17.76 21.55
CA ARG A 8 -20.78 -17.54 20.39
C ARG A 8 -21.34 -18.18 19.12
N ILE A 9 -21.06 -17.56 17.98
CA ILE A 9 -21.17 -18.11 16.63
C ILE A 9 -19.77 -18.53 16.20
N LYS A 10 -19.61 -19.79 15.77
CA LYS A 10 -18.36 -20.29 15.20
C LYS A 10 -18.45 -20.27 13.67
N LEU A 11 -17.38 -19.82 13.04
CA LEU A 11 -17.28 -19.67 11.60
C LEU A 11 -16.05 -20.42 11.11
N SER A 12 -16.26 -21.49 10.34
CA SER A 12 -15.16 -22.17 9.65
C SER A 12 -14.85 -21.42 8.35
N THR A 13 -13.57 -21.07 8.18
CA THR A 13 -13.04 -20.38 6.98
C THR A 13 -11.81 -21.13 6.46
N PRO A 14 -11.38 -20.91 5.20
CA PRO A 14 -10.10 -21.44 4.70
C PRO A 14 -8.87 -21.00 5.50
N MET A 15 -8.99 -19.91 6.27
CA MET A 15 -7.93 -19.39 7.16
C MET A 15 -7.98 -20.00 8.58
N GLY A 16 -8.91 -20.91 8.84
CA GLY A 16 -9.13 -21.54 10.14
C GLY A 16 -10.43 -21.11 10.82
N GLU A 17 -10.60 -21.55 12.07
CA GLU A 17 -11.77 -21.25 12.90
C GLU A 17 -11.76 -19.78 13.38
N ARG A 18 -12.96 -19.17 13.37
CA ARG A 18 -13.22 -17.78 13.74
C ARG A 18 -14.48 -17.69 14.60
N GLU A 19 -14.62 -16.64 15.40
CA GLU A 19 -15.78 -16.52 16.30
C GLU A 19 -16.37 -15.10 16.39
N VAL A 20 -17.70 -15.01 16.50
CA VAL A 20 -18.42 -13.83 16.98
C VAL A 20 -19.05 -14.18 18.32
N GLN A 21 -18.66 -13.51 19.39
CA GLN A 21 -19.02 -13.84 20.77
C GLN A 21 -19.93 -12.77 21.38
N LEU A 22 -20.92 -13.20 22.17
CA LEU A 22 -21.74 -12.31 22.99
C LEU A 22 -21.29 -12.38 24.45
N TRP A 23 -21.05 -11.22 25.03
CA TRP A 23 -20.64 -11.04 26.42
C TRP A 23 -21.61 -10.09 27.14
N VAL A 24 -21.70 -10.26 28.46
CA VAL A 24 -22.52 -9.39 29.33
C VAL A 24 -21.70 -8.94 30.53
N GLY A 25 -21.79 -7.65 30.85
CA GLY A 25 -21.10 -7.01 31.95
C GLY A 25 -20.44 -5.70 31.52
N ASP A 26 -19.57 -5.16 32.36
CA ASP A 26 -18.79 -3.96 32.04
C ASP A 26 -17.54 -4.36 31.23
N ILE A 27 -17.40 -3.80 30.02
CA ILE A 27 -16.24 -4.05 29.13
C ILE A 27 -14.93 -3.80 29.86
N THR A 28 -14.87 -2.79 30.73
CA THR A 28 -13.67 -2.43 31.49
C THR A 28 -13.24 -3.49 32.51
N GLN A 29 -14.04 -4.54 32.71
CA GLN A 29 -13.75 -5.69 33.58
C GLN A 29 -13.25 -6.92 32.80
N LEU A 30 -12.81 -6.76 31.54
CA LEU A 30 -12.17 -7.82 30.77
C LEU A 30 -10.83 -8.21 31.44
N PRO A 31 -10.60 -9.49 31.78
CA PRO A 31 -9.34 -9.90 32.40
C PRO A 31 -8.18 -9.86 31.41
N LEU A 32 -6.96 -9.69 31.93
CA LEU A 32 -5.76 -9.56 31.10
C LEU A 32 -5.43 -10.83 30.32
N GLU A 33 -5.78 -12.02 30.82
CA GLU A 33 -5.64 -13.27 30.05
C GLU A 33 -6.49 -13.29 28.76
N ASP A 34 -7.56 -12.49 28.72
CA ASP A 34 -8.47 -12.37 27.58
C ASP A 34 -8.20 -11.11 26.74
N GLN A 35 -7.02 -10.49 26.90
CA GLN A 35 -6.61 -9.27 26.22
C GLN A 35 -6.92 -9.35 24.72
N VAL A 36 -7.44 -8.25 24.17
CA VAL A 36 -7.74 -8.12 22.74
C VAL A 36 -6.93 -7.01 22.10
N ASP A 37 -6.80 -7.08 20.78
CA ASP A 37 -6.03 -6.11 20.01
C ASP A 37 -6.71 -4.74 19.97
N MET A 38 -8.05 -4.70 19.90
CA MET A 38 -8.77 -3.42 19.77
C MET A 38 -10.06 -3.39 20.60
N ILE A 39 -10.31 -2.26 21.26
CA ILE A 39 -11.62 -1.88 21.80
C ILE A 39 -12.28 -0.82 20.91
N PHE A 40 -13.52 -1.03 20.52
CA PHE A 40 -14.27 -0.03 19.76
C PHE A 40 -15.16 0.78 20.71
N THR A 41 -15.38 2.05 20.39
CA THR A 41 -16.35 2.93 21.04
C THR A 41 -17.00 3.84 19.99
N SER A 42 -18.15 4.42 20.33
CA SER A 42 -18.78 5.47 19.53
C SER A 42 -18.81 6.80 20.28
N ALA A 43 -18.81 7.89 19.53
CA ALA A 43 -18.90 9.26 20.01
C ALA A 43 -19.78 10.12 19.09
N PHE A 44 -20.24 11.26 19.60
CA PHE A 44 -20.77 12.31 18.74
C PHE A 44 -19.59 12.98 18.02
N TYR A 45 -19.84 13.50 16.82
CA TYR A 45 -18.79 14.11 15.99
C TYR A 45 -18.02 15.18 16.78
N GLY A 46 -16.71 14.94 16.95
CA GLY A 46 -15.81 15.82 17.71
C GLY A 46 -16.05 15.92 19.23
N ASP A 47 -17.03 15.22 19.81
CA ASP A 47 -17.31 15.25 21.25
C ASP A 47 -17.00 13.92 21.95
N TYR A 48 -15.94 13.93 22.75
CA TYR A 48 -15.44 12.78 23.51
C TYR A 48 -15.54 13.00 25.03
N SER A 49 -16.54 13.78 25.47
CA SER A 49 -16.76 14.03 26.90
C SER A 49 -16.98 12.74 27.68
N PRO A 50 -16.39 12.60 28.89
CA PRO A 50 -16.51 11.39 29.72
C PRO A 50 -17.83 11.36 30.48
N VAL A 51 -18.93 11.27 29.73
CA VAL A 51 -20.27 11.32 30.29
C VAL A 51 -20.51 10.07 31.17
N PRO A 52 -20.93 10.22 32.43
CA PRO A 52 -21.30 9.10 33.29
C PRO A 52 -22.34 8.19 32.63
N GLY A 53 -22.15 6.88 32.74
CA GLY A 53 -23.04 5.88 32.12
C GLY A 53 -22.70 5.52 30.66
N THR A 54 -21.67 6.14 30.07
CA THR A 54 -21.13 5.75 28.75
C THR A 54 -19.86 4.90 28.87
N LEU A 55 -19.48 4.22 27.78
CA LEU A 55 -18.18 3.54 27.71
C LEU A 55 -17.03 4.55 27.87
N ILE A 56 -17.11 5.73 27.23
CA ILE A 56 -16.09 6.79 27.38
C ILE A 56 -15.92 7.19 28.86
N GLY A 57 -17.03 7.40 29.58
CA GLY A 57 -16.98 7.70 31.00
C GLY A 57 -16.43 6.55 31.86
N SER A 58 -16.74 5.30 31.48
CA SER A 58 -16.26 4.11 32.21
C SER A 58 -14.78 3.83 31.95
N LEU A 59 -14.31 4.05 30.72
CA LEU A 59 -12.90 3.99 30.35
C LEU A 59 -12.06 4.97 31.19
N GLN A 60 -12.52 6.21 31.34
CA GLN A 60 -11.82 7.18 32.17
C GLN A 60 -11.88 6.83 33.66
N ARG A 61 -13.04 6.43 34.17
CA ARG A 61 -13.24 6.16 35.60
C ARG A 61 -12.52 4.89 36.08
N ASN A 62 -12.63 3.81 35.31
CA ASN A 62 -12.21 2.48 35.75
C ASN A 62 -10.78 2.14 35.28
N LEU A 63 -10.37 2.66 34.11
CA LEU A 63 -9.09 2.35 33.49
C LEU A 63 -8.19 3.58 33.28
N GLY A 64 -8.65 4.78 33.63
CA GLY A 64 -7.89 6.02 33.43
C GLY A 64 -7.75 6.43 31.95
N ILE A 65 -8.48 5.83 31.02
CA ILE A 65 -8.37 6.08 29.59
C ILE A 65 -9.28 7.26 29.20
N SER A 66 -8.69 8.41 28.87
CA SER A 66 -9.43 9.59 28.39
C SER A 66 -9.50 9.62 26.86
N VAL A 67 -10.68 9.34 26.30
CA VAL A 67 -10.89 9.37 24.83
C VAL A 67 -10.68 10.78 24.26
N ARG A 68 -11.02 11.83 25.02
CA ARG A 68 -10.75 13.22 24.65
C ARG A 68 -9.27 13.51 24.48
N GLU A 69 -8.42 12.96 25.35
CA GLU A 69 -6.97 13.12 25.24
C GLU A 69 -6.42 12.29 24.08
N LEU A 70 -6.88 11.03 23.92
CA LEU A 70 -6.50 10.19 22.77
C LEU A 70 -6.85 10.84 21.43
N ALA A 71 -8.01 11.51 21.34
CA ALA A 71 -8.46 12.15 20.11
C ALA A 71 -7.60 13.34 19.66
N LYS A 72 -6.77 13.93 20.54
CA LYS A 72 -5.83 14.98 20.16
C LYS A 72 -4.69 14.43 19.27
N ASN A 73 -4.33 13.16 19.49
CA ASN A 73 -3.19 12.49 18.84
C ASN A 73 -3.61 11.14 18.23
N LYS A 74 -4.48 11.16 17.23
CA LYS A 74 -4.84 9.96 16.44
C LYS A 74 -3.65 9.52 15.57
N GLU A 75 -3.29 8.24 15.41
CA GLU A 75 -2.42 7.78 14.29
C GLU A 75 -3.27 7.73 13.01
N ALA A 76 -4.57 7.39 13.03
CA ALA A 76 -5.49 7.68 11.90
C ALA A 76 -6.40 8.81 12.20
N ASP A 77 -6.58 9.59 11.16
CA ASP A 77 -7.89 10.12 10.86
C ASP A 77 -8.45 9.50 9.58
N MET A 78 -9.37 8.53 9.74
CA MET A 78 -10.10 7.94 8.62
C MET A 78 -11.52 8.50 8.54
N ARG A 79 -11.85 9.60 9.24
CA ARG A 79 -13.23 10.09 9.35
C ARG A 79 -13.85 10.49 8.01
N LYS A 80 -13.01 10.91 7.04
CA LYS A 80 -13.47 11.21 5.67
C LYS A 80 -13.92 9.97 4.89
N MET A 81 -13.26 8.83 5.11
CA MET A 81 -13.48 7.61 4.32
C MET A 81 -14.37 6.59 5.04
N PHE A 82 -14.27 6.52 6.38
CA PHE A 82 -14.86 5.44 7.19
C PHE A 82 -15.43 5.93 8.55
N SER A 83 -15.70 7.23 8.71
CA SER A 83 -16.26 7.84 9.93
C SER A 83 -15.60 7.45 11.27
N CYS A 84 -14.33 7.09 11.24
CA CYS A 84 -13.60 6.69 12.45
C CYS A 84 -12.18 7.20 12.50
N TRP A 85 -11.66 7.16 13.71
CA TRP A 85 -10.24 7.29 13.98
C TRP A 85 -9.84 6.18 14.94
N ILE A 86 -8.55 5.91 15.01
CA ILE A 86 -7.99 4.94 15.95
C ILE A 86 -6.97 5.67 16.84
N SER A 87 -6.72 5.13 18.02
CA SER A 87 -5.85 5.71 19.03
C SER A 87 -4.48 5.05 19.01
N GLU A 88 -3.50 5.76 19.56
CA GLU A 88 -2.18 5.19 19.83
C GLU A 88 -2.29 3.89 20.62
N PRO A 89 -1.22 3.07 20.69
CA PRO A 89 -1.21 1.93 21.59
C PRO A 89 -1.54 2.43 23.00
N LEU A 90 -2.56 1.82 23.59
CA LEU A 90 -2.96 2.09 24.96
C LEU A 90 -1.84 1.64 25.92
N PRO A 91 -1.76 2.21 27.14
CA PRO A 91 -0.79 1.80 28.15
C PRO A 91 -0.72 0.28 28.36
N GLN A 92 0.50 -0.24 28.59
CA GLN A 92 0.69 -1.65 28.90
C GLN A 92 -0.03 -2.05 30.20
N GLY A 93 -0.42 -3.31 30.31
CA GLY A 93 -1.18 -3.82 31.47
C GLY A 93 -2.67 -3.53 31.41
N LEU A 94 -3.18 -3.04 30.27
CA LEU A 94 -4.61 -2.93 29.97
C LEU A 94 -5.11 -4.12 29.16
N PRO A 95 -6.40 -4.46 29.25
CA PRO A 95 -6.99 -5.57 28.49
C PRO A 95 -7.24 -5.24 27.01
N PHE A 96 -6.87 -4.05 26.54
CA PHE A 96 -7.01 -3.59 25.16
C PHE A 96 -5.70 -2.97 24.68
N LYS A 97 -5.25 -3.29 23.46
CA LYS A 97 -4.03 -2.68 22.89
C LYS A 97 -4.27 -1.34 22.22
N ARG A 98 -5.43 -1.12 21.59
CA ARG A 98 -5.80 0.15 20.90
C ARG A 98 -7.29 0.46 21.05
N LEU A 99 -7.67 1.74 20.95
CA LEU A 99 -9.07 2.18 20.89
C LEU A 99 -9.42 2.65 19.47
N VAL A 100 -10.54 2.20 18.93
CA VAL A 100 -11.13 2.75 17.69
C VAL A 100 -12.39 3.50 18.05
N CYS A 101 -12.48 4.76 17.65
CA CYS A 101 -13.62 5.61 17.91
C CYS A 101 -14.37 5.90 16.61
N PHE A 102 -15.62 5.46 16.55
CA PHE A 102 -16.56 5.77 15.48
C PHE A 102 -17.31 7.06 15.80
N GLU A 103 -17.28 8.02 14.88
CA GLU A 103 -18.01 9.28 15.00
C GLU A 103 -19.30 9.19 14.20
N PHE A 104 -20.41 9.11 14.93
CA PHE A 104 -21.72 9.03 14.32
C PHE A 104 -22.10 10.41 13.76
N HIS A 105 -22.32 10.48 12.45
CA HIS A 105 -22.77 11.69 11.77
C HIS A 105 -24.27 11.57 11.48
N CYS A 106 -25.14 12.09 12.35
CA CYS A 106 -26.57 12.10 12.07
C CYS A 106 -26.98 13.15 11.01
N PHE A 107 -26.16 14.17 10.73
CA PHE A 107 -26.61 15.37 10.00
C PHE A 107 -26.23 15.44 8.52
N LYS A 108 -25.46 14.50 7.95
CA LYS A 108 -24.98 14.66 6.56
C LYS A 108 -26.02 14.35 5.48
N ASN A 109 -27.04 13.51 5.73
CA ASN A 109 -27.92 12.97 4.67
C ASN A 109 -29.42 12.91 5.04
N LEU A 110 -29.90 13.75 5.97
CA LEU A 110 -31.30 13.72 6.43
C LEU A 110 -32.32 14.30 5.44
N GLU A 111 -31.88 14.83 4.30
CA GLU A 111 -32.82 15.44 3.35
C GLU A 111 -33.70 14.43 2.62
N ASN A 112 -33.35 13.13 2.57
CA ASN A 112 -34.19 12.10 1.90
C ASN A 112 -34.10 10.65 2.44
N ASN A 113 -33.25 10.31 3.42
CA ASN A 113 -33.02 8.92 3.86
C ASN A 113 -33.57 8.62 5.27
N SER A 114 -33.96 7.36 5.53
CA SER A 114 -34.44 6.96 6.85
C SER A 114 -33.28 6.91 7.86
N THR A 115 -33.58 7.06 9.15
CA THR A 115 -32.57 6.99 10.23
C THR A 115 -31.88 5.61 10.28
N THR A 116 -32.58 4.56 9.85
CA THR A 116 -32.06 3.19 9.82
C THR A 116 -31.00 3.01 8.73
N ASP A 117 -31.19 3.62 7.56
CA ASP A 117 -30.27 3.49 6.42
C ASP A 117 -28.93 4.16 6.72
N VAL A 118 -28.99 5.32 7.36
CA VAL A 118 -27.79 6.05 7.81
C VAL A 118 -27.01 5.25 8.86
N LEU A 119 -27.70 4.55 9.77
CA LEU A 119 -27.07 3.71 10.78
C LEU A 119 -26.37 2.51 10.15
N SER A 120 -27.03 1.79 9.24
CA SER A 120 -26.45 0.65 8.56
C SER A 120 -25.22 1.04 7.73
N ALA A 121 -25.30 2.10 6.93
CA ALA A 121 -24.17 2.59 6.13
C ALA A 121 -22.94 2.90 7.00
N GLN A 122 -23.14 3.52 8.17
CA GLN A 122 -22.06 3.83 9.11
C GLN A 122 -21.51 2.58 9.81
N LEU A 123 -22.34 1.59 10.10
CA LEU A 123 -21.87 0.28 10.59
C LEU A 123 -21.13 -0.49 9.48
N SER A 124 -21.47 -0.33 8.19
CA SER A 124 -20.67 -0.84 7.07
C SER A 124 -19.29 -0.20 7.05
N GLU A 125 -19.21 1.13 7.24
CA GLU A 125 -17.94 1.85 7.37
C GLU A 125 -17.05 1.30 8.48
N MET A 126 -17.63 0.83 9.59
CA MET A 126 -16.88 0.14 10.64
C MET A 126 -16.15 -1.08 10.11
N PHE A 127 -16.83 -2.01 9.44
CA PHE A 127 -16.17 -3.20 8.91
C PHE A 127 -15.24 -2.89 7.75
N ARG A 128 -15.58 -1.90 6.90
CA ARG A 128 -14.70 -1.39 5.85
C ARG A 128 -13.43 -0.79 6.42
N ALA A 129 -13.51 -0.09 7.55
CA ALA A 129 -12.34 0.40 8.28
C ALA A 129 -11.49 -0.74 8.83
N MET A 130 -12.07 -1.91 9.13
CA MET A 130 -11.29 -3.08 9.59
C MET A 130 -10.36 -3.63 8.52
N MET A 131 -10.78 -3.66 7.24
CA MET A 131 -9.92 -4.13 6.15
C MET A 131 -8.53 -3.49 6.18
N PRO A 132 -8.47 -2.17 6.26
CA PRO A 132 -7.23 -1.49 6.43
C PRO A 132 -6.92 -1.16 7.90
N ILE A 133 -7.65 -1.58 8.94
CA ILE A 133 -7.14 -1.54 10.32
C ILE A 133 -6.32 -2.78 10.64
N LEU A 134 -6.75 -3.93 10.14
CA LEU A 134 -6.12 -5.20 10.45
C LEU A 134 -4.86 -5.49 9.61
N ASN A 135 -4.70 -4.88 8.43
CA ASN A 135 -3.51 -5.04 7.56
C ASN A 135 -3.10 -6.49 7.26
N ASN A 136 -4.05 -7.37 6.91
CA ASN A 136 -3.79 -8.80 6.75
C ASN A 136 -3.32 -9.53 8.04
N HIS A 137 -3.20 -8.85 9.19
CA HIS A 137 -2.90 -9.47 10.47
C HIS A 137 -4.17 -10.02 11.12
N GLU A 138 -4.12 -11.30 11.50
CA GLU A 138 -5.17 -11.91 12.30
C GLU A 138 -5.35 -11.16 13.63
N SER A 139 -6.54 -10.60 13.86
CA SER A 139 -6.78 -9.69 14.99
C SER A 139 -8.04 -10.02 15.79
N THR A 140 -8.09 -9.58 17.04
CA THR A 140 -9.23 -9.72 17.97
C THR A 140 -9.79 -8.37 18.39
N VAL A 141 -11.11 -8.23 18.35
CA VAL A 141 -11.81 -6.96 18.65
C VAL A 141 -12.86 -7.17 19.72
N ILE A 142 -12.97 -6.22 20.66
CA ILE A 142 -14.10 -6.10 21.59
C ILE A 142 -14.82 -4.78 21.36
N THR A 143 -16.15 -4.80 21.45
CA THR A 143 -16.95 -3.60 21.19
C THR A 143 -18.24 -3.65 22.01
N PRO A 144 -18.72 -2.51 22.54
CA PRO A 144 -20.12 -2.43 22.94
C PRO A 144 -20.99 -2.54 21.68
N LEU A 145 -22.30 -2.60 21.88
CA LEU A 145 -23.20 -2.18 20.81
C LEU A 145 -23.02 -0.68 20.60
N LEU A 146 -22.35 -0.32 19.49
CA LEU A 146 -22.08 1.07 19.16
C LEU A 146 -23.41 1.82 19.05
N THR A 147 -23.41 3.09 19.44
CA THR A 147 -24.54 4.02 19.29
C THR A 147 -25.84 3.69 20.06
N THR A 148 -25.93 2.57 20.79
CA THR A 148 -27.15 2.22 21.57
C THR A 148 -27.24 2.88 22.94
N GLY A 149 -26.18 3.57 23.40
CA GLY A 149 -26.15 4.30 24.67
C GLY A 149 -26.85 5.67 24.58
N ASN A 150 -26.14 6.74 24.92
CA ASN A 150 -26.69 8.12 24.86
C ASN A 150 -27.08 8.57 23.43
N GLN A 151 -26.66 7.84 22.40
CA GLN A 151 -27.05 8.04 21.01
C GLN A 151 -28.41 7.38 20.67
N ARG A 152 -28.97 6.60 21.60
CA ARG A 152 -30.34 6.05 21.62
C ARG A 152 -30.73 5.22 20.40
N GLN A 153 -29.76 4.62 19.71
CA GLN A 153 -30.06 3.69 18.63
C GLN A 153 -30.62 2.37 19.19
N SER A 154 -31.46 1.72 18.40
CA SER A 154 -32.17 0.50 18.83
C SER A 154 -31.20 -0.67 19.03
N VAL A 155 -31.17 -1.22 20.26
CA VAL A 155 -30.36 -2.39 20.62
C VAL A 155 -30.53 -3.56 19.66
N PRO A 156 -31.77 -4.05 19.37
CA PRO A 156 -31.94 -5.14 18.41
C PRO A 156 -31.44 -4.81 16.99
N HIS A 157 -31.63 -3.58 16.49
CA HIS A 157 -31.14 -3.21 15.17
C HIS A 157 -29.60 -3.24 15.10
N VAL A 158 -28.93 -2.59 16.04
CA VAL A 158 -27.45 -2.57 16.09
C VAL A 158 -26.89 -3.97 16.32
N LEU A 159 -27.47 -4.75 17.24
CA LEU A 159 -27.01 -6.11 17.51
C LEU A 159 -27.11 -6.99 16.27
N ARG A 160 -28.22 -6.92 15.51
CA ARG A 160 -28.36 -7.62 14.22
C ARG A 160 -27.28 -7.17 13.23
N ALA A 161 -27.19 -5.87 12.98
CA ALA A 161 -26.28 -5.30 11.99
C ALA A 161 -24.80 -5.63 12.27
N MET A 162 -24.38 -5.62 13.54
CA MET A 162 -23.02 -5.98 13.94
C MET A 162 -22.75 -7.49 13.88
N VAL A 163 -23.71 -8.34 14.26
CA VAL A 163 -23.57 -9.79 14.14
C VAL A 163 -23.48 -10.19 12.67
N ASP A 164 -24.43 -9.74 11.86
CA ASP A 164 -24.50 -10.07 10.43
C ASP A 164 -23.26 -9.55 9.71
N GLY A 165 -22.89 -8.27 9.90
CA GLY A 165 -21.70 -7.70 9.31
C GLY A 165 -20.42 -8.45 9.68
N ALA A 166 -20.26 -8.81 10.96
CA ALA A 166 -19.07 -9.53 11.41
C ALA A 166 -18.97 -10.92 10.79
N CYS A 167 -20.05 -11.69 10.84
CA CYS A 167 -20.08 -13.04 10.30
C CYS A 167 -19.77 -13.04 8.80
N HIS A 168 -20.38 -12.13 8.04
CA HIS A 168 -20.18 -12.03 6.60
C HIS A 168 -18.76 -11.58 6.22
N TRP A 169 -18.24 -10.50 6.82
CA TRP A 169 -16.88 -10.01 6.51
C TRP A 169 -15.80 -11.03 6.89
N ILE A 170 -15.95 -11.73 8.02
CA ILE A 170 -15.06 -12.83 8.40
C ILE A 170 -15.09 -13.94 7.34
N LYS A 171 -16.29 -14.36 6.91
CA LYS A 171 -16.45 -15.36 5.84
C LYS A 171 -15.90 -14.90 4.50
N ALA A 172 -15.85 -13.59 4.28
CA ALA A 172 -15.23 -12.97 3.12
C ALA A 172 -13.70 -12.90 3.16
N GLY A 173 -13.07 -13.33 4.26
CA GLY A 173 -11.61 -13.32 4.39
C GLY A 173 -11.06 -12.02 4.98
N LEU A 174 -11.89 -11.23 5.69
CA LEU A 174 -11.39 -10.24 6.63
C LEU A 174 -10.56 -10.98 7.71
N PRO A 175 -9.35 -10.52 8.04
CA PRO A 175 -8.47 -11.20 9.01
C PRO A 175 -8.90 -10.97 10.47
N LEU A 176 -10.20 -11.02 10.75
CA LEU A 176 -10.78 -10.87 12.08
C LEU A 176 -10.95 -12.26 12.72
N LYS A 177 -10.07 -12.58 13.68
CA LYS A 177 -10.06 -13.85 14.41
C LYS A 177 -11.27 -14.00 15.34
N CYS A 178 -11.58 -12.94 16.08
CA CYS A 178 -12.69 -12.92 17.04
C CYS A 178 -13.28 -11.52 17.21
N LEU A 179 -14.60 -11.40 17.14
CA LEU A 179 -15.34 -10.21 17.58
C LEU A 179 -16.09 -10.50 18.88
N LYS A 180 -15.81 -9.75 19.95
CA LYS A 180 -16.51 -9.82 21.24
C LYS A 180 -17.51 -8.65 21.33
N LEU A 181 -18.80 -8.93 21.15
CA LEU A 181 -19.90 -7.97 21.33
C LEU A 181 -20.32 -7.95 22.80
N VAL A 182 -20.41 -6.78 23.42
CA VAL A 182 -20.72 -6.66 24.85
C VAL A 182 -22.01 -5.88 25.12
N LEU A 183 -22.90 -6.49 25.89
CA LEU A 183 -24.07 -5.84 26.50
C LEU A 183 -23.71 -5.37 27.91
N TYR A 184 -23.85 -4.08 28.17
CA TYR A 184 -23.49 -3.52 29.47
C TYR A 184 -24.47 -3.93 30.57
N SER A 185 -23.95 -4.55 31.63
CA SER A 185 -24.70 -4.83 32.86
C SER A 185 -23.85 -4.52 34.09
N SER A 186 -24.41 -3.83 35.08
CA SER A 186 -23.77 -3.61 36.38
C SER A 186 -23.72 -4.89 37.22
N ASN A 187 -24.58 -5.88 36.92
CA ASN A 187 -24.62 -7.17 37.60
C ASN A 187 -24.82 -8.32 36.60
N PRO A 188 -23.75 -8.83 35.95
CA PRO A 188 -23.85 -9.89 34.95
C PRO A 188 -24.35 -11.24 35.49
N SER A 189 -24.45 -11.38 36.82
CA SER A 189 -24.99 -12.54 37.53
C SER A 189 -26.51 -12.46 37.76
N LYS A 190 -27.09 -11.26 37.66
CA LYS A 190 -28.54 -11.03 37.80
C LYS A 190 -29.00 -10.11 36.67
N LEU A 191 -29.34 -10.74 35.55
CA LEU A 191 -29.75 -10.06 34.33
C LEU A 191 -31.20 -9.58 34.44
N ASP A 192 -31.46 -8.40 33.89
CA ASP A 192 -32.82 -7.91 33.69
C ASP A 192 -33.46 -8.55 32.45
N GLU A 193 -34.76 -8.29 32.27
CA GLU A 193 -35.54 -8.81 31.15
C GLU A 193 -34.97 -8.38 29.80
N GLN A 194 -34.40 -7.18 29.68
CA GLN A 194 -33.83 -6.67 28.44
C GLN A 194 -32.58 -7.44 28.01
N HIS A 195 -31.71 -7.78 28.97
CA HIS A 195 -30.55 -8.63 28.71
C HIS A 195 -30.98 -10.04 28.27
N GLU A 196 -31.99 -10.61 28.93
CA GLU A 196 -32.55 -11.91 28.56
C GLU A 196 -33.14 -11.91 27.14
N LEU A 197 -33.90 -10.87 26.78
CA LEU A 197 -34.44 -10.68 25.43
C LEU A 197 -33.32 -10.52 24.39
N SER A 198 -32.27 -9.76 24.70
CA SER A 198 -31.11 -9.56 23.81
C SER A 198 -30.34 -10.86 23.57
N MET A 199 -30.15 -11.68 24.62
CA MET A 199 -29.53 -13.01 24.51
C MET A 199 -30.39 -13.98 23.69
N LYS A 200 -31.72 -14.00 23.90
CA LYS A 200 -32.65 -14.78 23.07
C LYS A 200 -32.57 -14.34 21.61
N PHE A 201 -32.48 -13.03 21.36
CA PHE A 201 -32.35 -12.49 20.02
C PHE A 201 -31.03 -12.87 19.35
N PHE A 202 -29.89 -12.79 20.05
CA PHE A 202 -28.61 -13.29 19.55
C PHE A 202 -28.64 -14.79 19.22
N LYS A 203 -29.25 -15.60 20.10
CA LYS A 203 -29.42 -17.04 19.85
C LYS A 203 -30.23 -17.30 18.57
N ARG A 204 -31.25 -16.48 18.31
CA ARG A 204 -32.02 -16.54 17.06
C ARG A 204 -31.17 -16.15 15.84
N LEU A 205 -30.40 -15.07 15.92
CA LEU A 205 -29.46 -14.67 14.85
C LEU A 205 -28.46 -15.80 14.53
N LYS A 206 -27.90 -16.43 15.57
CA LYS A 206 -27.02 -17.60 15.42
C LYS A 206 -27.71 -18.77 14.72
N SER A 207 -28.95 -19.09 15.08
CA SER A 207 -29.72 -20.15 14.43
C SER A 207 -30.02 -19.80 12.97
N ALA A 208 -30.45 -18.57 12.69
CA ALA A 208 -30.72 -18.07 11.35
C ALA A 208 -29.45 -18.12 10.48
N TRP A 209 -28.32 -17.67 11.00
CA TRP A 209 -27.02 -17.77 10.32
C TRP A 209 -26.63 -19.21 9.99
N THR A 210 -26.81 -20.12 10.95
CA THR A 210 -26.48 -21.55 10.76
C THR A 210 -27.38 -22.20 9.71
N GLN A 211 -28.63 -21.76 9.60
CA GLN A 211 -29.56 -22.20 8.58
C GLN A 211 -29.22 -21.61 7.21
N GLN A 212 -29.00 -20.30 7.14
CA GLN A 212 -28.60 -19.58 5.92
C GLN A 212 -27.31 -20.15 5.32
N GLU A 213 -26.30 -20.48 6.13
CA GLU A 213 -25.07 -21.15 5.65
C GLU A 213 -25.35 -22.51 5.00
N LYS A 214 -26.33 -23.27 5.52
CA LYS A 214 -26.73 -24.55 4.92
C LYS A 214 -27.50 -24.34 3.61
N GLU A 215 -28.33 -23.31 3.55
CA GLU A 215 -29.14 -23.00 2.36
C GLU A 215 -28.25 -22.43 1.23
N ASN A 216 -27.35 -21.50 1.54
CA ASN A 216 -26.41 -20.90 0.58
C ASN A 216 -25.45 -21.95 -0.01
N ALA A 217 -25.09 -22.99 0.75
CA ALA A 217 -24.29 -24.09 0.25
C ALA A 217 -25.00 -24.93 -0.84
N VAL A 218 -26.32 -24.81 -0.98
CA VAL A 218 -27.13 -25.61 -1.92
C VAL A 218 -27.59 -24.79 -3.14
N THR A 219 -27.73 -23.47 -3.02
CA THR A 219 -28.40 -22.61 -4.01
C THR A 219 -27.49 -21.65 -4.79
N SER A 220 -26.20 -21.57 -4.47
CA SER A 220 -25.31 -20.56 -5.05
C SER A 220 -25.07 -20.76 -6.55
N LYS A 221 -25.43 -19.76 -7.36
CA LYS A 221 -25.12 -19.75 -8.79
C LYS A 221 -23.65 -19.44 -9.02
N SER A 222 -22.99 -20.29 -9.81
CA SER A 222 -21.58 -20.14 -10.15
C SER A 222 -21.39 -19.35 -11.44
N TYR A 223 -20.39 -18.49 -11.50
CA TYR A 223 -20.05 -17.71 -12.69
C TYR A 223 -18.62 -18.00 -13.16
N ASP A 224 -18.40 -17.93 -14.46
CA ASP A 224 -17.05 -17.90 -15.03
C ASP A 224 -16.41 -16.52 -14.80
N VAL A 225 -17.18 -15.46 -15.04
CA VAL A 225 -16.71 -14.07 -14.93
C VAL A 225 -17.77 -13.23 -14.23
N CYS A 226 -17.34 -12.41 -13.28
CA CYS A 226 -18.13 -11.31 -12.72
C CYS A 226 -17.47 -9.98 -13.08
N LEU A 227 -18.25 -9.00 -13.50
CA LEU A 227 -17.76 -7.65 -13.76
C LEU A 227 -18.00 -6.75 -12.54
N SER A 228 -17.00 -5.95 -12.18
CA SER A 228 -17.08 -4.82 -11.25
C SER A 228 -16.64 -3.56 -11.98
N TYR A 229 -17.49 -2.54 -12.00
CA TYR A 229 -17.31 -1.33 -12.80
C TYR A 229 -18.13 -0.17 -12.24
N SER A 230 -17.75 1.08 -12.53
CA SER A 230 -18.55 2.26 -12.15
C SER A 230 -19.80 2.35 -13.01
N THR A 231 -20.90 2.90 -12.49
CA THR A 231 -22.13 3.15 -13.28
C THR A 231 -21.85 3.94 -14.56
N LYS A 232 -20.88 4.85 -14.52
CA LYS A 232 -20.46 5.67 -15.67
C LYS A 232 -19.74 4.85 -16.76
N ASP A 233 -19.26 3.65 -16.43
CA ASP A 233 -18.54 2.74 -17.32
C ASP A 233 -19.42 1.64 -17.94
N GLN A 234 -20.74 1.76 -17.86
CA GLN A 234 -21.68 0.76 -18.40
C GLN A 234 -21.42 0.44 -19.88
N LYS A 235 -21.00 1.42 -20.69
CA LYS A 235 -20.68 1.20 -22.10
C LYS A 235 -19.48 0.27 -22.26
N GLN A 236 -18.45 0.47 -21.46
CA GLN A 236 -17.24 -0.36 -21.42
C GLN A 236 -17.59 -1.78 -20.95
N ALA A 237 -18.42 -1.91 -19.92
CA ALA A 237 -18.92 -3.21 -19.44
C ALA A 237 -19.67 -3.98 -20.52
N ASN A 238 -20.59 -3.33 -21.24
CA ASN A 238 -21.33 -3.97 -22.33
C ASN A 238 -20.39 -4.46 -23.44
N LYS A 239 -19.39 -3.65 -23.84
CA LYS A 239 -18.39 -4.05 -24.84
C LYS A 239 -17.62 -5.31 -24.43
N VAL A 240 -17.20 -5.40 -23.16
CA VAL A 240 -16.54 -6.60 -22.62
C VAL A 240 -17.43 -7.83 -22.75
N VAL A 241 -18.69 -7.71 -22.32
CA VAL A 241 -19.65 -8.83 -22.30
C VAL A 241 -19.94 -9.32 -23.72
N GLU A 242 -20.18 -8.39 -24.65
CA GLU A 242 -20.40 -8.68 -26.07
C GLU A 242 -19.22 -9.44 -26.66
N GLU A 243 -17.99 -8.99 -26.40
CA GLU A 243 -16.79 -9.64 -26.92
C GLU A 243 -16.53 -11.02 -26.28
N LEU A 244 -16.75 -11.18 -24.98
CA LEU A 244 -16.66 -12.49 -24.31
C LEU A 244 -17.67 -13.49 -24.86
N LYS A 245 -18.94 -13.08 -25.04
CA LYS A 245 -20.00 -13.94 -25.59
C LYS A 245 -19.77 -14.28 -27.06
N LYS A 246 -19.21 -13.35 -27.83
CA LYS A 246 -18.80 -13.59 -29.23
C LYS A 246 -17.73 -14.66 -29.33
N GLN A 247 -16.73 -14.65 -28.45
CA GLN A 247 -15.65 -15.63 -28.44
C GLN A 247 -16.04 -16.97 -27.81
N LYS A 248 -16.86 -16.97 -26.75
CA LYS A 248 -17.36 -18.19 -26.08
C LYS A 248 -18.79 -18.00 -25.57
N LYS A 249 -19.75 -18.48 -26.37
CA LYS A 249 -21.20 -18.28 -26.15
C LYS A 249 -21.72 -18.80 -24.81
N HIS A 250 -21.11 -19.85 -24.25
CA HIS A 250 -21.61 -20.54 -23.05
C HIS A 250 -20.98 -20.04 -21.72
N LEU A 251 -20.28 -18.90 -21.72
CA LEU A 251 -19.76 -18.33 -20.47
C LEU A 251 -20.89 -17.88 -19.56
N ALA A 252 -20.85 -18.30 -18.30
CA ALA A 252 -21.69 -17.73 -17.25
C ALA A 252 -21.08 -16.40 -16.80
N ILE A 253 -21.66 -15.29 -17.24
CA ILE A 253 -21.16 -13.94 -16.94
C ILE A 253 -22.16 -13.21 -16.05
N HIS A 254 -21.72 -12.73 -14.91
CA HIS A 254 -22.42 -11.70 -14.14
C HIS A 254 -21.96 -10.33 -14.62
N SER A 255 -22.84 -9.61 -15.32
CA SER A 255 -22.54 -8.29 -15.89
C SER A 255 -23.49 -7.20 -15.41
N GLU A 256 -24.40 -7.53 -14.51
CA GLU A 256 -25.29 -6.55 -13.90
C GLU A 256 -24.45 -5.66 -12.97
N PHE A 257 -24.73 -4.36 -13.00
CA PHE A 257 -24.06 -3.40 -12.12
C PHE A 257 -24.37 -3.77 -10.67
N PHE A 258 -23.35 -3.72 -9.82
CA PHE A 258 -23.52 -3.94 -8.40
C PHE A 258 -24.03 -2.68 -7.72
N THR A 259 -25.30 -2.71 -7.33
CA THR A 259 -25.85 -1.69 -6.44
C THR A 259 -25.47 -2.02 -5.00
N ILE A 260 -24.74 -1.11 -4.35
CA ILE A 260 -24.50 -1.20 -2.91
C ILE A 260 -25.82 -0.88 -2.20
N ASN A 261 -26.30 -1.83 -1.39
CA ASN A 261 -27.41 -1.55 -0.49
C ASN A 261 -26.85 -0.89 0.77
N HIS A 262 -26.96 0.44 0.86
CA HIS A 262 -26.50 1.21 2.01
C HIS A 262 -27.32 0.96 3.28
N GLU A 263 -28.49 0.32 3.19
CA GLU A 263 -29.27 -0.14 4.35
C GLU A 263 -28.71 -1.43 4.97
N LYS A 264 -27.75 -2.10 4.30
CA LYS A 264 -27.10 -3.32 4.79
C LYS A 264 -25.64 -3.04 5.17
N THR A 265 -25.18 -3.70 6.24
CA THR A 265 -23.77 -3.68 6.67
C THR A 265 -22.84 -4.54 5.81
N TRP A 266 -23.45 -5.35 4.94
CA TRP A 266 -22.79 -6.32 4.12
C TRP A 266 -23.55 -6.51 2.80
N GLN A 267 -22.79 -6.79 1.74
CA GLN A 267 -23.30 -6.93 0.38
C GLN A 267 -23.32 -8.39 -0.04
N ASP A 268 -24.28 -9.17 0.49
CA ASP A 268 -24.42 -10.61 0.26
C ASP A 268 -24.44 -10.98 -1.22
N GLU A 269 -25.25 -10.27 -1.99
CA GLU A 269 -25.44 -10.54 -3.41
C GLU A 269 -24.14 -10.31 -4.18
N ILE A 270 -23.45 -9.20 -3.90
CA ILE A 270 -22.17 -8.85 -4.52
C ILE A 270 -21.12 -9.90 -4.17
N PHE A 271 -20.98 -10.19 -2.87
CA PHE A 271 -19.96 -11.11 -2.41
C PHE A 271 -20.22 -12.54 -2.87
N GLU A 272 -21.44 -13.05 -2.82
CA GLU A 272 -21.74 -14.40 -3.30
C GLU A 272 -21.48 -14.51 -4.80
N VAL A 273 -21.80 -13.49 -5.59
CA VAL A 273 -21.41 -13.45 -7.00
C VAL A 273 -19.88 -13.49 -7.14
N MET A 274 -19.13 -12.61 -6.46
CA MET A 274 -17.66 -12.57 -6.55
C MET A 274 -16.99 -13.85 -6.05
N LYS A 275 -17.43 -14.38 -4.92
CA LYS A 275 -16.96 -15.63 -4.31
C LYS A 275 -17.21 -16.81 -5.23
N ASN A 276 -18.38 -16.88 -5.88
CA ASN A 276 -18.72 -17.97 -6.79
C ASN A 276 -18.30 -17.70 -8.24
N SER A 277 -17.55 -16.62 -8.49
CA SER A 277 -16.95 -16.31 -9.79
C SER A 277 -15.53 -16.85 -9.91
N ARG A 278 -15.16 -17.45 -11.05
CA ARG A 278 -13.78 -17.92 -11.30
C ARG A 278 -12.82 -16.75 -11.52
N ARG A 279 -13.32 -15.67 -12.10
CA ARG A 279 -12.61 -14.39 -12.29
C ARG A 279 -13.50 -13.21 -11.98
N ILE A 280 -12.92 -12.20 -11.34
CA ILE A 280 -13.55 -10.91 -11.03
C ILE A 280 -12.86 -9.86 -11.90
N LEU A 281 -13.55 -9.45 -12.95
CA LEU A 281 -13.07 -8.49 -13.92
C LEU A 281 -13.37 -7.06 -13.44
N VAL A 282 -12.33 -6.29 -13.15
CA VAL A 282 -12.48 -4.88 -12.77
C VAL A 282 -12.32 -4.00 -14.00
N ILE A 283 -13.29 -3.14 -14.30
CA ILE A 283 -13.13 -2.11 -15.33
C ILE A 283 -12.46 -0.90 -14.68
N LEU A 284 -11.15 -0.80 -14.91
CA LEU A 284 -10.32 0.21 -14.27
C LEU A 284 -10.28 1.48 -15.12
N THR A 285 -10.84 2.55 -14.57
CA THR A 285 -10.99 3.90 -15.12
C THR A 285 -10.81 4.94 -14.01
N PRO A 286 -10.68 6.24 -14.32
CA PRO A 286 -10.67 7.28 -13.29
C PRO A 286 -11.94 7.26 -12.43
N GLU A 287 -13.10 7.06 -13.07
CA GLU A 287 -14.40 7.01 -12.41
C GLU A 287 -14.52 5.85 -11.42
N TYR A 288 -13.91 4.69 -11.73
CA TYR A 288 -13.87 3.57 -10.79
C TYR A 288 -13.06 3.88 -9.52
N VAL A 289 -11.91 4.56 -9.67
CA VAL A 289 -11.01 4.84 -8.54
C VAL A 289 -11.55 5.97 -7.65
N GLU A 290 -12.31 6.90 -8.23
CA GLU A 290 -12.94 8.01 -7.50
C GLU A 290 -14.24 7.61 -6.77
N ASP A 291 -14.89 6.52 -7.21
CA ASP A 291 -16.16 6.04 -6.63
C ASP A 291 -15.95 5.15 -5.39
N PRO A 292 -16.41 5.56 -4.19
CA PRO A 292 -16.28 4.78 -2.96
C PRO A 292 -16.90 3.38 -3.02
N ASP A 293 -18.00 3.21 -3.75
CA ASP A 293 -18.68 1.92 -3.91
C ASP A 293 -17.85 0.97 -4.77
N CYS A 294 -17.21 1.50 -5.81
CA CYS A 294 -16.26 0.74 -6.63
C CYS A 294 -15.00 0.36 -5.83
N VAL A 295 -14.50 1.24 -4.97
CA VAL A 295 -13.39 0.91 -4.05
C VAL A 295 -13.81 -0.18 -3.07
N GLU A 296 -15.04 -0.18 -2.57
CA GLU A 296 -15.59 -1.28 -1.75
C GLU A 296 -15.63 -2.60 -2.53
N GLN A 297 -16.14 -2.58 -3.76
CA GLN A 297 -16.13 -3.75 -4.64
C GLN A 297 -14.71 -4.27 -4.90
N PHE A 298 -13.73 -3.39 -5.12
CA PHE A 298 -12.34 -3.79 -5.30
C PHE A 298 -11.77 -4.48 -4.04
N ASN A 299 -12.10 -3.96 -2.85
CA ASN A 299 -11.69 -4.56 -1.59
C ASN A 299 -12.33 -5.94 -1.36
N LEU A 300 -13.62 -6.10 -1.70
CA LEU A 300 -14.31 -7.41 -1.69
C LEU A 300 -13.67 -8.39 -2.69
N ALA A 301 -13.20 -7.89 -3.83
CA ALA A 301 -12.49 -8.68 -4.82
C ALA A 301 -11.12 -9.16 -4.30
N LEU A 302 -10.35 -8.29 -3.63
CA LEU A 302 -9.10 -8.67 -2.97
C LEU A 302 -9.32 -9.66 -1.81
N CYS A 303 -10.41 -9.52 -1.07
CA CYS A 303 -10.88 -10.52 -0.10
C CYS A 303 -11.01 -11.92 -0.75
N CYS A 304 -11.58 -11.98 -1.95
CA CYS A 304 -11.72 -13.23 -2.71
C CYS A 304 -10.37 -13.82 -3.13
N ASN A 305 -9.37 -13.00 -3.49
CA ASN A 305 -8.00 -13.49 -3.73
C ASN A 305 -7.47 -14.26 -2.51
N ARG A 306 -7.61 -13.66 -1.31
CA ARG A 306 -7.13 -14.26 -0.05
C ARG A 306 -7.87 -15.55 0.31
N LEU A 307 -9.20 -15.54 0.18
CA LEU A 307 -10.02 -16.72 0.48
C LEU A 307 -9.67 -17.92 -0.40
N LYS A 308 -9.49 -17.67 -1.69
CA LYS A 308 -9.23 -18.73 -2.67
C LYS A 308 -7.75 -19.11 -2.74
N LYS A 309 -6.86 -18.27 -2.20
CA LYS A 309 -5.40 -18.34 -2.43
C LYS A 309 -5.07 -18.39 -3.92
N GLU A 310 -5.82 -17.62 -4.70
CA GLU A 310 -5.72 -17.55 -6.15
C GLU A 310 -5.84 -16.09 -6.61
N GLU A 311 -5.26 -15.77 -7.75
CA GLU A 311 -5.38 -14.47 -8.42
C GLU A 311 -6.69 -14.45 -9.22
N VAL A 312 -7.80 -14.16 -8.53
CA VAL A 312 -9.13 -14.08 -9.14
C VAL A 312 -9.46 -12.68 -9.67
N VAL A 313 -8.88 -11.63 -9.10
CA VAL A 313 -9.06 -10.25 -9.58
C VAL A 313 -8.28 -10.01 -10.87
N MET A 314 -8.93 -9.48 -11.90
CA MET A 314 -8.34 -9.22 -13.21
C MET A 314 -8.76 -7.83 -13.70
N PRO A 315 -7.98 -6.77 -13.42
CA PRO A 315 -8.33 -5.44 -13.88
C PRO A 315 -8.09 -5.27 -15.39
N PHE A 316 -9.04 -4.66 -16.09
CA PHE A 316 -8.94 -4.19 -17.48
C PHE A 316 -8.83 -2.67 -17.46
N LEU A 317 -7.68 -2.14 -17.87
CA LEU A 317 -7.43 -0.70 -17.94
C LEU A 317 -8.01 -0.15 -19.25
N PHE A 318 -9.14 0.56 -19.16
CA PHE A 318 -9.78 1.20 -20.32
C PHE A 318 -9.29 2.62 -20.55
N GLU A 319 -8.89 3.32 -19.48
CA GLU A 319 -8.44 4.69 -19.52
C GLU A 319 -7.20 4.87 -18.66
N LEU A 320 -6.35 5.85 -18.98
CA LEU A 320 -5.21 6.16 -18.13
C LEU A 320 -5.75 6.79 -16.85
N VAL A 321 -5.39 6.20 -15.72
CA VAL A 321 -5.76 6.73 -14.40
C VAL A 321 -4.52 7.42 -13.83
N PRO A 322 -4.54 8.76 -13.69
CA PRO A 322 -3.36 9.52 -13.31
C PRO A 322 -2.90 9.23 -11.87
N ASN A 323 -3.83 8.90 -10.96
CA ASN A 323 -3.56 8.69 -9.53
C ASN A 323 -4.10 7.33 -9.06
N ILE A 324 -3.62 6.22 -9.63
CA ILE A 324 -3.95 4.89 -9.12
C ILE A 324 -3.27 4.73 -7.75
N PRO A 325 -4.01 4.40 -6.68
CA PRO A 325 -3.41 4.08 -5.38
C PRO A 325 -2.32 3.01 -5.51
N SER A 326 -1.16 3.17 -4.87
CA SER A 326 -0.01 2.28 -5.13
C SER A 326 -0.29 0.79 -4.90
N TYR A 327 -1.17 0.44 -3.94
CA TYR A 327 -1.55 -0.96 -3.73
C TYR A 327 -2.43 -1.54 -4.86
N MET A 328 -3.18 -0.70 -5.58
CA MET A 328 -3.93 -1.10 -6.78
C MET A 328 -3.00 -1.20 -7.99
N SER A 329 -1.97 -0.34 -8.10
CA SER A 329 -1.01 -0.36 -9.22
C SER A 329 -0.04 -1.55 -9.17
N LEU A 330 0.14 -2.15 -7.99
CA LEU A 330 0.84 -3.42 -7.85
C LEU A 330 0.04 -4.60 -8.44
N VAL A 331 -1.29 -4.49 -8.55
CA VAL A 331 -2.13 -5.52 -9.19
C VAL A 331 -2.01 -5.38 -10.70
N GLN A 332 -1.44 -6.39 -11.35
CA GLN A 332 -1.26 -6.40 -12.80
C GLN A 332 -2.60 -6.23 -13.52
N TYR A 333 -2.68 -5.27 -14.44
CA TYR A 333 -3.85 -5.03 -15.27
C TYR A 333 -3.63 -5.48 -16.71
N THR A 334 -4.73 -5.77 -17.42
CA THR A 334 -4.73 -5.97 -18.87
C THR A 334 -5.05 -4.64 -19.56
N MET A 335 -4.22 -4.25 -20.54
CA MET A 335 -4.43 -3.01 -21.28
C MET A 335 -5.56 -3.17 -22.32
N CYS A 336 -6.60 -2.36 -22.20
CA CYS A 336 -7.70 -2.27 -23.18
C CYS A 336 -7.73 -0.91 -23.91
N LYS A 337 -6.74 -0.04 -23.66
CA LYS A 337 -6.59 1.28 -24.29
C LYS A 337 -5.54 1.25 -25.39
N ALA A 338 -5.88 1.75 -26.58
CA ALA A 338 -4.93 1.93 -27.67
C ALA A 338 -3.84 2.97 -27.29
N ARG A 339 -2.57 2.63 -27.55
CA ARG A 339 -1.41 3.52 -27.30
C ARG A 339 -0.70 3.91 -28.58
N LYS A 340 -0.87 3.16 -29.67
CA LYS A 340 -0.25 3.39 -30.97
C LYS A 340 -1.31 3.63 -32.05
N GLU A 341 -0.93 4.30 -33.13
CA GLU A 341 -1.84 4.59 -34.27
C GLU A 341 -2.38 3.31 -34.95
N ASN A 342 -1.62 2.21 -34.89
CA ASN A 342 -2.01 0.92 -35.47
C ASN A 342 -2.77 -0.01 -34.49
N GLU A 343 -2.98 0.43 -33.25
CA GLU A 343 -3.76 -0.29 -32.26
C GLU A 343 -5.18 0.29 -32.21
N THR A 344 -6.19 -0.58 -32.16
CA THR A 344 -7.55 -0.17 -31.86
C THR A 344 -7.94 -0.69 -30.48
N ALA A 345 -8.75 0.09 -29.75
CA ALA A 345 -9.24 -0.34 -28.43
C ALA A 345 -10.05 -1.65 -28.55
N GLU A 346 -10.76 -1.83 -29.66
CA GLU A 346 -11.51 -3.03 -29.99
C GLU A 346 -10.62 -4.27 -30.13
N ALA A 347 -9.48 -4.14 -30.83
CA ALA A 347 -8.55 -5.26 -31.00
C ALA A 347 -7.88 -5.65 -29.67
N LEU A 348 -7.53 -4.66 -28.84
CA LEU A 348 -6.96 -4.89 -27.51
C LEU A 348 -7.97 -5.55 -26.57
N LEU A 349 -9.22 -5.07 -26.55
CA LEU A 349 -10.30 -5.70 -25.80
C LEU A 349 -10.53 -7.15 -26.24
N MET A 350 -10.57 -7.41 -27.55
CA MET A 350 -10.70 -8.76 -28.09
C MET A 350 -9.57 -9.67 -27.60
N ALA A 351 -8.32 -9.19 -27.60
CA ALA A 351 -7.19 -9.95 -27.08
C ALA A 351 -7.29 -10.18 -25.56
N ALA A 352 -7.70 -9.17 -24.79
CA ALA A 352 -7.89 -9.26 -23.35
C ALA A 352 -8.95 -10.32 -22.98
N CYS A 353 -10.09 -10.30 -23.65
CA CYS A 353 -11.16 -11.28 -23.50
C CYS A 353 -10.71 -12.70 -23.87
N LYS A 354 -9.91 -12.84 -24.94
CA LYS A 354 -9.35 -14.14 -25.35
C LYS A 354 -8.44 -14.73 -24.27
N ASN A 355 -7.56 -13.91 -23.69
CA ASN A 355 -6.65 -14.32 -22.63
C ASN A 355 -7.41 -14.73 -21.36
N LEU A 356 -8.47 -13.99 -21.00
CA LEU A 356 -9.36 -14.36 -19.90
C LEU A 356 -10.00 -15.73 -20.13
N ILE A 357 -10.52 -15.99 -21.34
CA ILE A 357 -11.13 -17.28 -21.70
C ILE A 357 -10.11 -18.43 -21.61
N GLN A 358 -8.87 -18.19 -22.04
CA GLN A 358 -7.80 -19.18 -21.92
C GLN A 358 -7.43 -19.44 -20.46
N ALA A 359 -7.33 -18.41 -19.62
CA ALA A 359 -7.09 -18.56 -18.18
C ALA A 359 -8.20 -19.39 -17.52
N LEU A 360 -9.46 -19.12 -17.87
CA LEU A 360 -10.61 -19.91 -17.41
C LEU A 360 -10.57 -21.38 -17.88
N ALA A 361 -9.90 -21.72 -18.98
CA ALA A 361 -9.78 -23.10 -19.41
C ALA A 361 -8.80 -23.92 -18.54
N THR A 362 -7.87 -23.25 -17.87
CA THR A 362 -6.83 -23.90 -17.04
C THR A 362 -7.24 -24.12 -15.58
N LEU A 363 -8.30 -23.47 -15.14
CA LEU A 363 -8.83 -23.63 -13.78
C LEU A 363 -9.79 -24.82 -13.74
N PRO A 364 -9.92 -25.53 -12.61
CA PRO A 364 -11.00 -26.49 -12.44
C PRO A 364 -12.37 -25.80 -12.65
N PRO A 365 -13.41 -26.56 -13.04
CA PRO A 365 -14.80 -26.11 -12.91
C PRO A 365 -15.06 -25.67 -11.46
N ASN A 366 -16.01 -24.77 -11.23
CA ASN A 366 -16.40 -24.34 -9.88
C ASN A 366 -17.00 -25.52 -9.09
N GLU A 367 -16.16 -26.43 -8.57
CA GLU A 367 -16.54 -27.40 -7.57
C GLU A 367 -16.12 -26.84 -6.21
N ILE A 368 -17.12 -26.41 -5.45
CA ILE A 368 -16.98 -26.01 -4.04
C ILE A 368 -16.59 -27.27 -3.25
N THR A 369 -15.30 -27.61 -3.24
CA THR A 369 -14.80 -28.65 -2.35
C THR A 369 -14.29 -27.97 -1.09
N LEU A 370 -15.21 -27.68 -0.18
CA LEU A 370 -14.89 -27.61 1.24
C LEU A 370 -14.39 -29.00 1.65
N LYS A 371 -13.09 -29.27 1.47
CA LYS A 371 -12.43 -30.43 2.07
C LYS A 371 -12.52 -30.23 3.59
N ARG A 372 -13.55 -30.82 4.22
CA ARG A 372 -13.60 -31.01 5.67
C ARG A 372 -12.35 -31.79 6.07
N ALA A 373 -11.42 -31.11 6.72
CA ALA A 373 -10.27 -31.73 7.37
C ALA A 373 -10.73 -32.46 8.65
N ASP A 374 -11.52 -33.52 8.48
CA ASP A 374 -11.83 -34.46 9.55
C ASP A 374 -10.74 -35.53 9.60
N SER A 375 -9.55 -35.18 10.08
CA SER A 375 -8.51 -36.14 10.50
C SER A 375 -7.48 -35.44 11.40
N LYS A 376 -7.65 -35.59 12.71
CA LYS A 376 -6.81 -35.05 13.80
C LYS A 376 -5.37 -35.61 13.88
N ALA A 377 -4.81 -36.19 12.81
CA ALA A 377 -3.55 -36.93 12.87
C ALA A 377 -2.36 -36.31 12.09
N GLU A 378 -2.56 -35.29 11.25
CA GLU A 378 -1.46 -34.73 10.41
C GLU A 378 -0.95 -33.35 10.85
N LEU A 379 -1.42 -32.81 11.97
CA LEU A 379 -1.22 -31.39 12.31
C LEU A 379 0.20 -30.97 12.76
N ASN A 380 1.16 -31.91 12.91
CA ASN A 380 2.48 -31.59 13.48
C ASN A 380 3.68 -31.92 12.56
N LYS A 381 3.47 -32.18 11.27
CA LYS A 381 4.59 -32.39 10.32
C LYS A 381 4.53 -31.57 9.02
N THR A 382 3.46 -30.84 8.75
CA THR A 382 3.23 -30.18 7.45
C THR A 382 3.21 -28.65 7.49
N ALA A 383 3.33 -28.01 8.66
CA ALA A 383 3.35 -26.55 8.77
C ALA A 383 4.69 -25.92 8.32
N ALA A 384 5.80 -26.67 8.41
CA ALA A 384 7.11 -26.22 7.93
C ALA A 384 7.29 -26.45 6.42
N ASP A 385 6.72 -27.52 5.87
CA ASP A 385 6.88 -27.88 4.45
C ASP A 385 5.87 -27.17 3.53
N SER A 386 4.71 -26.74 4.04
CA SER A 386 3.69 -26.05 3.22
C SER A 386 4.00 -24.57 2.95
N LEU A 387 5.00 -23.96 3.61
CA LEU A 387 5.54 -22.65 3.24
C LEU A 387 6.61 -22.73 2.13
N LEU A 388 6.95 -23.95 1.69
CA LEU A 388 7.93 -24.23 0.63
C LEU A 388 7.29 -24.85 -0.63
N SER A 389 5.96 -24.94 -0.71
CA SER A 389 5.28 -25.69 -1.77
C SER A 389 4.48 -24.87 -2.80
N ASP A 390 4.60 -23.54 -2.84
CA ASP A 390 4.33 -22.84 -4.10
C ASP A 390 5.55 -23.07 -5.01
N SER A 391 5.35 -23.89 -6.04
CA SER A 391 6.38 -24.32 -6.99
C SER A 391 7.27 -23.16 -7.44
N CYS A 392 8.48 -23.08 -6.88
CA CYS A 392 9.51 -22.15 -7.29
C CYS A 392 9.93 -22.47 -8.73
N LYS A 393 9.27 -21.86 -9.72
CA LYS A 393 9.63 -22.03 -11.13
C LYS A 393 11.00 -21.40 -11.40
N SER A 394 12.00 -22.22 -11.71
CA SER A 394 13.28 -21.78 -12.26
C SER A 394 13.17 -21.63 -13.78
N TYR A 395 13.72 -20.57 -14.35
CA TYR A 395 13.66 -20.33 -15.80
C TYR A 395 15.01 -20.59 -16.46
N ASP A 396 14.98 -21.19 -17.65
CA ASP A 396 16.18 -21.36 -18.47
C ASP A 396 16.53 -20.04 -19.17
N ILE A 397 15.52 -19.34 -19.69
CA ILE A 397 15.66 -18.09 -20.43
C ILE A 397 14.61 -17.09 -19.95
N LEU A 398 15.03 -15.86 -19.65
CA LEU A 398 14.16 -14.69 -19.55
C LEU A 398 14.40 -13.80 -20.75
N ILE A 399 13.34 -13.41 -21.43
CA ILE A 399 13.38 -12.48 -22.56
C ILE A 399 12.93 -11.10 -22.05
N SER A 400 13.89 -10.21 -21.87
CA SER A 400 13.69 -8.82 -21.46
C SER A 400 13.56 -7.92 -22.69
N TYR A 401 12.47 -7.16 -22.78
CA TYR A 401 12.18 -6.31 -23.93
C TYR A 401 11.26 -5.14 -23.58
N SER A 402 11.31 -4.06 -24.35
CA SER A 402 10.31 -3.02 -24.26
C SER A 402 9.01 -3.46 -24.94
N HIS A 403 7.87 -3.31 -24.28
CA HIS A 403 6.57 -3.55 -24.92
C HIS A 403 6.34 -2.71 -26.18
N ARG A 404 7.08 -1.61 -26.37
CA ARG A 404 7.04 -0.80 -27.59
C ARG A 404 7.70 -1.53 -28.79
N ASN A 405 8.65 -2.44 -28.55
CA ASN A 405 9.48 -3.14 -29.55
C ASN A 405 9.42 -4.66 -29.36
N ARG A 406 8.27 -5.26 -29.70
CA ARG A 406 7.93 -6.65 -29.39
C ARG A 406 8.29 -7.68 -30.47
N GLU A 407 8.48 -7.24 -31.71
CA GLU A 407 8.42 -8.10 -32.89
C GLU A 407 9.48 -9.20 -32.89
N GLU A 408 10.76 -8.85 -32.72
CA GLU A 408 11.88 -9.79 -32.69
C GLU A 408 11.86 -10.69 -31.44
N PRO A 409 11.63 -10.17 -30.21
CA PRO A 409 11.43 -11.01 -29.03
C PRO A 409 10.34 -12.07 -29.21
N SER A 410 9.20 -11.70 -29.82
CA SER A 410 8.09 -12.63 -30.05
C SER A 410 8.45 -13.71 -31.07
N LYS A 411 9.17 -13.35 -32.14
CA LYS A 411 9.66 -14.32 -33.14
C LYS A 411 10.62 -15.31 -32.49
N LEU A 412 11.57 -14.85 -31.68
CA LEU A 412 12.51 -15.73 -30.96
C LEU A 412 11.78 -16.65 -29.97
N TYR A 413 10.85 -16.11 -29.19
CA TYR A 413 10.05 -16.91 -28.25
C TYR A 413 9.32 -18.06 -28.97
N ASN A 414 8.66 -17.79 -30.10
CA ASN A 414 7.96 -18.82 -30.87
C ASN A 414 8.93 -19.88 -31.39
N ILE A 415 10.09 -19.49 -31.93
CA ILE A 415 11.13 -20.43 -32.40
C ILE A 415 11.60 -21.33 -31.25
N LEU A 416 11.90 -20.75 -30.08
CA LEU A 416 12.36 -21.51 -28.91
C LEU A 416 11.29 -22.48 -28.42
N LYS A 417 10.02 -22.03 -28.37
CA LYS A 417 8.90 -22.86 -27.93
C LYS A 417 8.61 -24.03 -28.88
N GLU A 418 8.70 -23.79 -30.19
CA GLU A 418 8.44 -24.82 -31.21
C GLU A 418 9.58 -25.84 -31.32
N LYS A 419 10.85 -25.39 -31.31
CA LYS A 419 12.01 -26.27 -31.50
C LYS A 419 12.53 -26.89 -30.21
N TYR A 420 12.36 -26.21 -29.07
CA TYR A 420 12.92 -26.59 -27.78
C TYR A 420 11.85 -26.50 -26.67
N PRO A 421 10.75 -27.29 -26.76
CA PRO A 421 9.60 -27.19 -25.86
C PRO A 421 9.91 -27.56 -24.40
N TYR A 422 11.09 -28.13 -24.13
CA TYR A 422 11.55 -28.47 -22.78
C TYR A 422 12.13 -27.26 -22.03
N LEU A 423 12.42 -26.14 -22.70
CA LEU A 423 12.92 -24.93 -22.06
C LEU A 423 11.81 -24.21 -21.30
N ASN A 424 12.06 -23.87 -20.04
CA ASN A 424 11.19 -22.99 -19.28
C ASN A 424 11.56 -21.52 -19.54
N ILE A 425 10.73 -20.81 -20.31
CA ILE A 425 11.04 -19.46 -20.79
C ILE A 425 10.12 -18.44 -20.10
N PHE A 426 10.71 -17.50 -19.37
CA PHE A 426 9.98 -16.32 -18.89
C PHE A 426 9.82 -15.32 -20.03
N PHE A 427 8.57 -15.09 -20.43
CA PHE A 427 8.18 -14.05 -21.37
C PHE A 427 6.99 -13.33 -20.76
N ASP A 428 7.19 -12.07 -20.35
CA ASP A 428 6.27 -11.26 -19.53
C ASP A 428 4.78 -11.50 -19.84
N GLN A 429 4.36 -11.36 -21.10
CA GLN A 429 2.96 -11.51 -21.52
C GLN A 429 2.29 -12.85 -21.19
N ASN A 430 3.07 -13.90 -20.95
CA ASN A 430 2.58 -15.24 -20.63
C ASN A 430 2.65 -15.55 -19.13
N GLU A 431 3.59 -14.93 -18.41
CA GLU A 431 3.89 -15.27 -17.01
C GLU A 431 3.35 -14.20 -16.02
N LEU A 432 3.34 -12.92 -16.37
CA LEU A 432 2.70 -11.86 -15.56
C LEU A 432 1.20 -11.83 -15.85
N LYS A 433 0.46 -12.67 -15.14
CA LYS A 433 -0.99 -12.71 -15.24
C LYS A 433 -1.61 -11.47 -14.60
N ALA A 434 -2.74 -11.04 -15.13
CA ALA A 434 -3.50 -9.96 -14.51
C ALA A 434 -4.03 -10.42 -13.15
N GLY A 435 -3.89 -9.57 -12.13
CA GLY A 435 -4.17 -9.90 -10.74
C GLY A 435 -2.94 -10.07 -9.84
N ASN A 436 -1.76 -10.30 -10.45
CA ASN A 436 -0.52 -10.62 -9.73
C ASN A 436 0.15 -9.35 -9.19
N LEU A 437 0.91 -9.46 -8.10
CA LEU A 437 1.89 -8.46 -7.71
C LEU A 437 3.08 -8.49 -8.69
N TRP A 438 2.94 -7.81 -9.83
CA TRP A 438 3.82 -7.99 -11.00
C TRP A 438 5.29 -7.70 -10.70
N GLN A 439 5.58 -6.70 -9.86
CA GLN A 439 6.95 -6.29 -9.56
C GLN A 439 7.72 -7.39 -8.82
N GLN A 440 7.09 -8.04 -7.84
CA GLN A 440 7.70 -9.14 -7.11
C GLN A 440 7.93 -10.33 -8.04
N ALA A 441 6.91 -10.73 -8.82
CA ALA A 441 7.01 -11.84 -9.76
C ALA A 441 8.13 -11.63 -10.80
N LEU A 442 8.27 -10.42 -11.32
CA LEU A 442 9.31 -10.08 -12.28
C LEU A 442 10.71 -10.15 -11.67
N PHE A 443 10.93 -9.52 -10.51
CA PHE A 443 12.24 -9.56 -9.85
C PHE A 443 12.62 -10.99 -9.44
N GLU A 444 11.66 -11.80 -9.02
CA GLU A 444 11.88 -13.22 -8.78
C GLU A 444 12.23 -14.00 -10.05
N ALA A 445 11.55 -13.74 -11.17
CA ALA A 445 11.86 -14.38 -12.45
C ALA A 445 13.27 -14.03 -12.92
N VAL A 446 13.65 -12.74 -12.85
CA VAL A 446 15.01 -12.30 -13.13
C VAL A 446 16.00 -13.00 -12.23
N ASN A 447 15.70 -13.19 -10.95
CA ASN A 447 16.57 -13.88 -10.00
C ASN A 447 16.69 -15.40 -10.25
N LYS A 448 15.62 -16.03 -10.75
CA LYS A 448 15.52 -17.49 -10.97
C LYS A 448 15.87 -17.92 -12.39
N SER A 449 16.32 -17.00 -13.24
CA SER A 449 16.68 -17.27 -14.64
C SER A 449 18.14 -17.67 -14.81
N SER A 450 18.41 -18.62 -15.72
CA SER A 450 19.76 -19.07 -16.10
C SER A 450 20.36 -18.27 -17.27
N CYS A 451 19.52 -17.61 -18.05
CA CYS A 451 19.94 -16.70 -19.11
C CYS A 451 18.93 -15.56 -19.23
N ILE A 452 19.40 -14.33 -19.44
CA ILE A 452 18.61 -13.14 -19.68
C ILE A 452 19.00 -12.58 -21.05
N LEU A 453 18.03 -12.49 -21.96
CA LEU A 453 18.20 -11.86 -23.27
C LEU A 453 17.62 -10.45 -23.21
N ALA A 454 18.45 -9.42 -23.30
CA ALA A 454 18.02 -8.03 -23.26
C ALA A 454 17.94 -7.45 -24.67
N PHE A 455 16.74 -7.38 -25.25
CA PHE A 455 16.51 -6.81 -26.59
C PHE A 455 16.56 -5.29 -26.53
N LEU A 456 17.72 -4.73 -26.86
CA LEU A 456 17.97 -3.31 -26.78
C LEU A 456 17.24 -2.57 -27.89
N SER A 457 16.37 -1.64 -27.50
CA SER A 457 15.62 -0.74 -28.36
C SER A 457 15.61 0.67 -27.76
N GLU A 458 15.23 1.70 -28.52
CA GLU A 458 15.04 3.04 -27.95
C GLU A 458 14.00 3.02 -26.81
N GLY A 459 12.94 2.23 -26.98
CA GLY A 459 11.93 1.98 -25.96
C GLY A 459 12.45 1.20 -24.75
N TYR A 460 13.49 0.37 -24.91
CA TYR A 460 14.16 -0.34 -23.83
C TYR A 460 14.96 0.63 -22.98
N CYS A 461 15.77 1.47 -23.63
CA CYS A 461 16.62 2.47 -22.98
C CYS A 461 15.81 3.45 -22.11
N LYS A 462 14.58 3.78 -22.54
CA LYS A 462 13.65 4.68 -21.82
C LYS A 462 12.81 3.98 -20.74
N SER A 463 12.79 2.66 -20.68
CA SER A 463 11.92 1.90 -19.76
C SER A 463 12.60 1.66 -18.43
N SER A 464 12.05 2.19 -17.33
CA SER A 464 12.59 1.95 -15.98
C SER A 464 12.54 0.48 -15.58
N VAL A 465 11.49 -0.24 -15.98
CA VAL A 465 11.36 -1.70 -15.76
C VAL A 465 12.49 -2.46 -16.47
N CYS A 466 12.72 -2.16 -17.75
CA CYS A 466 13.75 -2.86 -18.53
C CYS A 466 15.16 -2.57 -18.00
N ASN A 467 15.42 -1.33 -17.57
CA ASN A 467 16.69 -0.97 -16.95
C ASN A 467 16.86 -1.66 -15.58
N ASP A 468 15.80 -1.83 -14.79
CA ASP A 468 15.85 -2.59 -13.54
C ASP A 468 16.22 -4.07 -13.84
N GLU A 469 15.54 -4.73 -14.80
CA GLU A 469 15.85 -6.11 -15.23
C GLU A 469 17.29 -6.25 -15.71
N PHE A 470 17.76 -5.34 -16.58
CA PHE A 470 19.12 -5.32 -17.08
C PHE A 470 20.13 -5.14 -15.95
N SER A 471 19.86 -4.25 -15.00
CA SER A 471 20.76 -3.97 -13.88
C SER A 471 20.87 -5.16 -12.93
N ILE A 472 19.76 -5.82 -12.61
CA ILE A 472 19.77 -7.07 -11.85
C ILE A 472 20.55 -8.14 -12.63
N GLY A 473 20.26 -8.29 -13.93
CA GLY A 473 20.94 -9.26 -14.80
C GLY A 473 22.45 -9.00 -14.92
N LEU A 474 22.87 -7.75 -15.08
CA LEU A 474 24.27 -7.37 -15.21
C LEU A 474 25.03 -7.64 -13.91
N ALA A 475 24.40 -7.30 -12.78
CA ALA A 475 24.97 -7.55 -11.48
C ALA A 475 25.09 -9.06 -11.20
N ARG A 476 24.10 -9.87 -11.59
CA ARG A 476 24.15 -11.34 -11.58
C ARG A 476 25.13 -11.93 -12.61
N HIS A 477 25.36 -11.26 -13.74
CA HIS A 477 26.32 -11.71 -14.74
C HIS A 477 27.77 -11.50 -14.25
N PHE A 478 28.06 -10.31 -13.72
CA PHE A 478 29.31 -10.07 -13.00
C PHE A 478 29.39 -10.89 -11.71
N ALA A 479 28.24 -11.43 -11.25
CA ALA A 479 28.15 -12.42 -10.19
C ALA A 479 28.98 -13.67 -10.36
N GLN A 480 29.32 -14.01 -11.60
CA GLN A 480 29.79 -15.36 -11.87
C GLN A 480 28.81 -16.40 -11.30
N GLU A 481 27.54 -16.03 -11.08
CA GLU A 481 26.46 -17.00 -11.08
C GLU A 481 26.52 -17.68 -12.45
N SER A 482 26.07 -18.92 -12.53
CA SER A 482 25.94 -19.66 -13.80
C SER A 482 24.87 -19.07 -14.73
N MET A 483 24.71 -17.74 -14.71
CA MET A 483 23.69 -16.95 -15.38
C MET A 483 24.31 -16.05 -16.45
N LEU A 484 23.74 -16.10 -17.66
CA LEU A 484 24.19 -15.31 -18.80
C LEU A 484 23.30 -14.08 -19.02
N LEU A 485 23.86 -12.88 -19.01
CA LEU A 485 23.20 -11.71 -19.60
C LEU A 485 23.71 -11.52 -21.03
N ILE A 486 22.80 -11.52 -22.00
CA ILE A 486 23.13 -11.34 -23.41
C ILE A 486 22.32 -10.15 -23.95
N PRO A 487 22.93 -8.97 -24.10
CA PRO A 487 22.31 -7.86 -24.82
C PRO A 487 22.20 -8.19 -26.30
N ILE A 488 21.04 -7.95 -26.89
CA ILE A 488 20.72 -8.22 -28.29
C ILE A 488 20.43 -6.92 -29.02
N HIS A 489 21.13 -6.71 -30.12
CA HIS A 489 20.87 -5.62 -31.06
C HIS A 489 20.30 -6.18 -32.36
N THR A 490 19.29 -5.50 -32.88
CA THR A 490 18.57 -5.91 -34.09
C THR A 490 18.47 -4.75 -35.07
N ASP A 491 19.52 -3.92 -35.20
CA ASP A 491 19.63 -2.68 -36.00
C ASP A 491 18.79 -1.45 -35.56
N ARG A 492 17.91 -1.59 -34.57
CA ARG A 492 16.90 -0.58 -34.20
C ARG A 492 17.38 0.59 -33.34
N VAL A 493 18.66 0.61 -32.96
CA VAL A 493 19.24 1.63 -32.06
C VAL A 493 20.63 1.98 -32.53
N GLU A 494 20.91 3.25 -32.73
CA GLU A 494 22.26 3.72 -33.08
C GLU A 494 23.09 4.07 -31.85
N MET A 495 22.45 4.66 -30.84
CA MET A 495 23.07 5.17 -29.62
C MET A 495 22.50 4.43 -28.40
N LEU A 496 23.39 3.85 -27.60
CA LEU A 496 23.02 3.19 -26.35
C LEU A 496 23.50 4.02 -25.15
N PRO A 497 22.73 4.07 -24.05
CA PRO A 497 23.28 4.45 -22.76
C PRO A 497 24.52 3.61 -22.47
N ARG A 498 25.61 4.27 -22.08
CA ARG A 498 26.89 3.61 -21.76
C ARG A 498 26.74 2.50 -20.71
N SER A 499 25.78 2.66 -19.81
CA SER A 499 25.43 1.69 -18.78
C SER A 499 24.93 0.34 -19.32
N LEU A 500 24.46 0.30 -20.58
CA LEU A 500 24.01 -0.92 -21.26
C LEU A 500 25.11 -1.56 -22.12
N THR A 501 26.29 -0.95 -22.24
CA THR A 501 27.38 -1.41 -23.13
C THR A 501 28.55 -2.05 -22.40
N SER A 502 28.41 -2.31 -21.09
CA SER A 502 29.44 -2.98 -20.28
C SER A 502 29.67 -4.44 -20.62
N ILE A 503 28.75 -5.05 -21.37
CA ILE A 503 28.88 -6.37 -21.99
C ILE A 503 28.71 -6.17 -23.50
N PRO A 504 29.50 -6.86 -24.35
CA PRO A 504 29.32 -6.80 -25.79
C PRO A 504 27.89 -7.16 -26.20
N CYS A 505 27.32 -6.36 -27.08
CA CYS A 505 25.97 -6.58 -27.60
C CYS A 505 26.04 -7.51 -28.81
N VAL A 506 25.18 -8.50 -28.90
CA VAL A 506 25.14 -9.41 -30.06
C VAL A 506 24.29 -8.77 -31.14
N ASP A 507 24.91 -8.46 -32.27
CA ASP A 507 24.18 -8.08 -33.48
C ASP A 507 23.63 -9.34 -34.15
N VAL A 508 22.29 -9.43 -34.14
CA VAL A 508 21.52 -10.51 -34.75
C VAL A 508 20.97 -10.08 -36.11
N GLY A 509 20.95 -8.78 -36.43
CA GLY A 509 20.22 -8.24 -37.57
C GLY A 509 18.73 -8.59 -37.54
N GLN A 510 18.05 -8.47 -38.68
CA GLN A 510 16.59 -8.65 -38.80
C GLN A 510 16.14 -9.90 -39.56
N THR A 511 17.04 -10.81 -39.95
CA THR A 511 16.64 -12.00 -40.73
C THR A 511 16.08 -13.10 -39.81
N PRO A 512 14.99 -13.80 -40.22
CA PRO A 512 14.46 -14.94 -39.46
C PRO A 512 15.50 -16.07 -39.25
N GLU A 513 16.41 -16.24 -40.20
CA GLU A 513 17.51 -17.21 -40.15
C GLU A 513 18.47 -16.91 -38.99
N ASN A 514 18.78 -15.64 -38.74
CA ASN A 514 19.64 -15.24 -37.63
C ASN A 514 18.96 -15.50 -36.26
N LEU A 515 17.66 -15.28 -36.13
CA LEU A 515 16.92 -15.64 -34.91
C LEU A 515 16.90 -17.16 -34.66
N MET A 516 16.79 -17.96 -35.73
CA MET A 516 16.91 -19.42 -35.62
C MET A 516 18.32 -19.85 -35.20
N LEU A 517 19.35 -19.22 -35.75
CA LEU A 517 20.74 -19.48 -35.38
C LEU A 517 21.01 -19.09 -33.93
N LEU A 518 20.50 -17.93 -33.49
CA LEU A 518 20.54 -17.51 -32.09
C LEU A 518 19.90 -18.54 -31.18
N ALA A 519 18.69 -19.01 -31.48
CA ALA A 519 18.01 -20.03 -30.69
C ALA A 519 18.84 -21.32 -30.55
N GLY A 520 19.45 -21.80 -31.63
CA GLY A 520 20.34 -22.97 -31.58
C GLY A 520 21.57 -22.76 -30.69
N LYS A 521 22.21 -21.60 -30.81
CA LYS A 521 23.39 -21.26 -30.00
C LYS A 521 23.06 -21.06 -28.52
N LEU A 522 21.90 -20.49 -28.19
CA LEU A 522 21.45 -20.35 -26.80
C LEU A 522 21.29 -21.72 -26.11
N VAL A 523 20.71 -22.69 -26.81
CA VAL A 523 20.55 -24.05 -26.28
C VAL A 523 21.90 -24.75 -26.07
N GLU A 524 22.84 -24.56 -27.00
CA GLU A 524 24.22 -25.05 -26.86
C GLU A 524 24.89 -24.44 -25.61
N MET A 525 24.75 -23.13 -25.41
CA MET A 525 25.30 -22.43 -24.24
C MET A 525 24.68 -22.86 -22.91
N LEU A 526 23.37 -23.05 -22.86
CA LEU A 526 22.67 -23.54 -21.65
C LEU A 526 23.08 -24.98 -21.29
N SER A 527 23.26 -25.83 -22.31
CA SER A 527 23.67 -27.23 -22.14
C SER A 527 25.11 -27.35 -21.60
N THR A 528 26.01 -26.45 -22.02
CA THR A 528 27.43 -26.43 -21.61
C THR A 528 27.63 -25.78 -20.23
N ASN A 529 26.79 -24.83 -19.83
CA ASN A 529 26.87 -24.16 -18.52
C ASN A 529 26.41 -25.02 -17.33
N SER A 530 25.74 -26.15 -17.57
CA SER A 530 25.26 -27.04 -16.50
C SER A 530 26.38 -27.77 -15.72
N SER A 531 27.65 -27.69 -16.18
CA SER A 531 28.77 -28.50 -15.70
C SER A 531 29.72 -27.84 -14.69
N ASN A 532 29.63 -26.53 -14.43
CA ASN A 532 30.55 -25.82 -13.55
C ASN A 532 29.88 -25.31 -12.26
N LYS A 533 29.81 -26.17 -11.24
CA LYS A 533 29.31 -25.83 -9.89
C LYS A 533 30.44 -25.46 -8.91
N HIS A 534 31.25 -24.47 -9.27
CA HIS A 534 32.09 -23.79 -8.28
C HIS A 534 31.54 -22.39 -8.06
N GLN A 535 30.88 -22.17 -6.92
CA GLN A 535 30.49 -20.84 -6.43
C GLN A 535 31.74 -20.15 -5.84
N PRO A 536 32.25 -19.06 -6.43
CA PRO A 536 33.21 -18.19 -5.77
C PRO A 536 32.47 -17.20 -4.83
N PRO A 537 33.17 -16.48 -3.94
CA PRO A 537 32.59 -15.64 -2.89
C PRO A 537 32.13 -14.29 -3.47
N PHE A 538 31.05 -14.30 -4.24
CA PHE A 538 30.66 -13.18 -5.11
C PHE A 538 30.04 -11.92 -4.46
N PRO A 539 29.23 -11.98 -3.37
CA PRO A 539 28.56 -10.77 -2.85
C PRO A 539 29.53 -9.63 -2.49
N ARG A 540 30.81 -9.95 -2.31
CA ARG A 540 31.85 -9.03 -1.89
C ARG A 540 32.25 -8.00 -2.95
N ILE A 541 32.44 -8.36 -4.22
CA ILE A 541 32.92 -7.41 -5.25
C ILE A 541 31.89 -6.29 -5.48
N TYR A 542 30.62 -6.68 -5.63
CA TYR A 542 29.53 -5.72 -5.79
C TYR A 542 29.37 -4.84 -4.55
N LYS A 543 29.40 -5.45 -3.35
CA LYS A 543 29.33 -4.71 -2.07
C LYS A 543 30.49 -3.72 -1.94
N ASP A 544 31.71 -4.12 -2.31
CA ASP A 544 32.91 -3.27 -2.25
C ASP A 544 32.81 -2.08 -3.22
N LYS A 545 32.32 -2.30 -4.45
CA LYS A 545 32.11 -1.22 -5.44
C LYS A 545 31.03 -0.23 -5.00
N MET A 546 29.93 -0.73 -4.45
CA MET A 546 28.88 0.13 -3.89
C MET A 546 29.39 0.92 -2.67
N ALA A 547 30.23 0.32 -1.82
CA ALA A 547 30.88 1.00 -0.70
C ALA A 547 31.90 2.06 -1.16
N GLU A 548 32.63 1.80 -2.25
CA GLU A 548 33.54 2.76 -2.90
C GLU A 548 32.77 3.99 -3.41
N LEU A 549 31.65 3.77 -4.12
CA LEU A 549 30.78 4.85 -4.57
C LEU A 549 30.26 5.69 -3.40
N ARG A 550 29.67 5.06 -2.38
CA ARG A 550 29.19 5.78 -1.19
C ARG A 550 30.30 6.54 -0.48
N SER A 551 31.51 5.99 -0.44
CA SER A 551 32.68 6.69 0.10
C SER A 551 33.08 7.91 -0.73
N ALA A 552 32.96 7.85 -2.07
CA ALA A 552 33.22 8.98 -2.96
C ALA A 552 32.12 10.06 -2.81
N GLU A 553 30.84 9.66 -2.82
CA GLU A 553 29.71 10.55 -2.61
C GLU A 553 29.76 11.22 -1.23
N PHE A 554 30.16 10.49 -0.19
CA PHE A 554 30.32 11.05 1.14
C PHE A 554 31.30 12.22 1.13
N LYS A 555 32.44 12.10 0.42
CA LYS A 555 33.42 13.19 0.30
C LYS A 555 32.87 14.39 -0.48
N ILE A 556 31.95 14.17 -1.42
CA ILE A 556 31.33 15.25 -2.20
C ILE A 556 30.31 16.00 -1.34
N LYS A 557 29.45 15.25 -0.63
CA LYS A 557 28.29 15.78 0.09
C LYS A 557 28.61 16.24 1.51
N PHE A 558 29.59 15.63 2.18
CA PHE A 558 29.83 15.82 3.61
C PHE A 558 31.28 16.15 3.93
N ARG A 559 31.47 16.68 5.14
CA ARG A 559 32.77 16.86 5.78
C ARG A 559 32.68 16.52 7.26
N MET A 560 33.83 16.26 7.88
CA MET A 560 33.94 16.21 9.34
C MET A 560 34.23 17.60 9.87
N ASP A 561 33.40 18.12 10.78
CA ASP A 561 33.66 19.35 11.54
C ASP A 561 33.51 19.07 13.03
N ARG A 562 34.55 19.41 13.82
CA ARG A 562 34.62 19.15 15.27
C ARG A 562 34.19 17.72 15.68
N GLY A 563 34.50 16.74 14.82
CA GLY A 563 34.17 15.33 15.03
C GLY A 563 32.70 14.96 14.77
N LEU A 564 31.92 15.82 14.12
CA LEU A 564 30.57 15.59 13.63
C LEU A 564 30.55 15.57 12.09
N VAL A 565 29.56 14.90 11.51
CA VAL A 565 29.30 14.95 10.07
C VAL A 565 28.48 16.20 9.78
N GLU A 566 28.92 17.01 8.83
CA GLU A 566 28.22 18.21 8.37
C GLU A 566 28.01 18.18 6.86
N SER A 567 26.87 18.69 6.39
CA SER A 567 26.61 18.86 4.96
C SER A 567 27.47 19.98 4.36
N LYS A 568 28.05 19.73 3.19
CA LYS A 568 28.70 20.76 2.37
C LYS A 568 27.70 21.60 1.57
N MET A 569 26.48 21.07 1.39
CA MET A 569 25.39 21.72 0.67
C MET A 569 24.14 21.74 1.57
N PRO A 570 24.13 22.53 2.65
CA PRO A 570 22.94 22.66 3.47
C PRO A 570 21.84 23.41 2.70
N PRO A 571 20.56 23.25 3.08
CA PRO A 571 19.48 24.10 2.59
C PRO A 571 19.82 25.59 2.77
N ALA A 572 19.31 26.44 1.88
CA ALA A 572 19.56 27.88 1.96
C ALA A 572 19.09 28.43 3.32
N ALA A 573 19.89 29.34 3.90
CA ALA A 573 19.62 29.91 5.21
C ALA A 573 18.23 30.59 5.22
N GLY A 574 17.35 30.17 6.15
CA GLY A 574 15.99 30.68 6.29
C GLY A 574 14.90 29.83 5.61
N VAL A 575 15.24 28.79 4.85
CA VAL A 575 14.26 27.83 4.30
C VAL A 575 13.88 26.82 5.38
N SER A 576 12.62 26.85 5.83
CA SER A 576 12.06 25.83 6.71
C SER A 576 11.81 24.55 5.92
N VAL A 577 12.49 23.46 6.28
CA VAL A 577 12.25 22.14 5.69
C VAL A 577 11.14 21.47 6.50
N GLU A 578 9.99 21.30 5.86
CA GLU A 578 8.76 20.80 6.47
C GLU A 578 8.21 19.60 5.70
N GLY A 579 7.45 18.76 6.39
CA GLY A 579 6.76 17.62 5.80
C GLY A 579 6.85 16.34 6.64
N GLU A 580 6.06 15.35 6.23
CA GLU A 580 6.02 14.05 6.89
C GLU A 580 7.08 13.10 6.32
N VAL A 581 7.86 12.49 7.21
CA VAL A 581 8.83 11.45 6.89
C VAL A 581 8.36 10.14 7.48
N ALA A 582 7.95 9.20 6.63
CA ALA A 582 7.51 7.87 7.05
C ALA A 582 8.69 6.90 7.09
N PHE A 583 8.64 5.89 7.97
CA PHE A 583 9.66 4.85 8.04
C PHE A 583 9.10 3.46 7.74
N VAL A 584 9.80 2.65 6.95
CA VAL A 584 9.58 1.20 6.77
C VAL A 584 10.82 0.48 7.32
N TYR A 585 10.65 -0.36 8.33
CA TYR A 585 11.75 -1.05 9.01
C TYR A 585 11.22 -2.29 9.73
N ALA A 586 12.10 -3.27 9.96
CA ALA A 586 11.81 -4.41 10.84
C ALA A 586 12.29 -4.15 12.28
N GLN A 587 11.88 -5.04 13.20
CA GLN A 587 12.09 -4.86 14.64
C GLN A 587 13.57 -4.70 15.03
N ASP A 588 14.46 -5.42 14.35
CA ASP A 588 15.92 -5.31 14.51
C ASP A 588 16.48 -3.91 14.22
N CYS A 589 15.80 -3.16 13.35
CA CYS A 589 16.18 -1.81 12.92
C CYS A 589 15.44 -0.68 13.66
N LEU A 590 14.52 -1.00 14.56
CA LEU A 590 13.72 -0.02 15.31
C LEU A 590 14.58 1.06 15.98
N LYS A 591 15.67 0.62 16.62
CA LYS A 591 16.63 1.52 17.28
C LYS A 591 17.27 2.51 16.31
N LEU A 592 17.58 2.08 15.09
CA LEU A 592 18.24 2.90 14.07
C LEU A 592 17.28 3.94 13.52
N ALA A 593 16.05 3.54 13.19
CA ALA A 593 14.99 4.43 12.74
C ALA A 593 14.70 5.54 13.77
N ALA A 594 14.67 5.17 15.06
CA ALA A 594 14.41 6.13 16.12
C ALA A 594 15.54 7.14 16.32
N ILE A 595 16.80 6.69 16.30
CA ILE A 595 17.94 7.61 16.36
C ILE A 595 17.94 8.55 15.15
N LEU A 596 17.66 8.04 13.95
CA LEU A 596 17.56 8.84 12.74
C LEU A 596 16.45 9.90 12.84
N SER A 597 15.29 9.55 13.38
CA SER A 597 14.19 10.51 13.60
C SER A 597 14.58 11.67 14.54
N VAL A 598 15.42 11.41 15.54
CA VAL A 598 15.93 12.44 16.45
C VAL A 598 16.91 13.35 15.71
N LEU A 599 17.82 12.77 14.93
CA LEU A 599 18.76 13.53 14.11
C LEU A 599 18.04 14.42 13.09
N LEU A 600 17.03 13.89 12.40
CA LEU A 600 16.21 14.67 11.47
C LEU A 600 15.55 15.87 12.15
N ARG A 601 14.90 15.67 13.31
CA ARG A 601 14.25 16.76 14.06
C ARG A 601 15.23 17.77 14.66
N GLN A 602 16.45 17.33 15.01
CA GLN A 602 17.51 18.22 15.50
C GLN A 602 17.99 19.19 14.42
N HIS A 603 18.12 18.72 13.18
CA HIS A 603 18.61 19.52 12.06
C HIS A 603 17.49 20.23 11.26
N ALA A 604 16.27 19.71 11.30
CA ALA A 604 15.09 20.28 10.68
C ALA A 604 13.84 20.09 11.57
N PRO A 605 13.58 21.01 12.52
CA PRO A 605 12.47 20.91 13.47
C PRO A 605 11.07 20.86 12.83
N GLY A 606 10.93 21.34 11.58
CA GLY A 606 9.69 21.31 10.82
C GLY A 606 9.31 19.93 10.26
N LEU A 607 10.20 18.93 10.37
CA LEU A 607 9.92 17.57 9.92
C LEU A 607 9.14 16.76 10.97
N VAL A 608 8.09 16.10 10.52
CA VAL A 608 7.30 15.17 11.34
C VAL A 608 7.68 13.74 10.97
N CYS A 609 8.39 13.05 11.86
CA CYS A 609 8.82 11.66 11.64
C CYS A 609 7.75 10.69 12.14
N GLN A 610 7.16 9.91 11.22
CA GLN A 610 6.16 8.89 11.51
C GLN A 610 6.74 7.48 11.36
N MET A 611 6.94 6.82 12.49
CA MET A 611 7.52 5.46 12.55
C MET A 611 6.49 4.34 12.72
N PHE A 612 5.29 4.69 13.16
CA PHE A 612 4.21 3.75 13.48
C PHE A 612 2.92 4.26 12.85
N SER A 613 2.02 3.34 12.53
CA SER A 613 0.67 3.64 12.05
C SER A 613 -0.33 2.70 12.72
N GLU A 614 -1.51 3.20 13.07
CA GLU A 614 -2.45 2.50 13.92
C GLU A 614 -3.20 1.42 13.17
N SER A 615 -3.30 1.63 11.87
CA SER A 615 -4.08 0.85 10.92
C SER A 615 -3.22 0.63 9.67
N ALA A 616 -3.39 -0.49 8.98
CA ALA A 616 -2.98 -0.66 7.57
C ALA A 616 -3.33 0.53 6.65
N SER A 617 -4.44 1.21 6.93
CA SER A 617 -5.10 2.21 6.09
C SER A 617 -4.30 3.47 6.15
N GLN A 618 -4.00 3.89 7.37
CA GLN A 618 -3.06 4.96 7.62
C GLN A 618 -1.70 4.56 7.15
N ARG A 619 -1.31 3.31 7.37
CA ARG A 619 0.01 2.86 6.97
C ARG A 619 0.17 3.06 5.46
N ARG A 620 -0.82 2.60 4.68
CA ARG A 620 -0.87 2.82 3.23
C ARG A 620 -1.01 4.29 2.86
N ALA A 621 -1.92 5.03 3.49
CA ALA A 621 -2.13 6.45 3.21
C ALA A 621 -0.88 7.28 3.50
N LEU A 622 -0.20 7.03 4.63
CA LEU A 622 1.07 7.62 5.04
C LEU A 622 2.17 7.29 4.04
N LEU A 623 2.32 6.03 3.65
CA LEU A 623 3.32 5.64 2.65
C LEU A 623 3.05 6.28 1.27
N GLU A 624 1.78 6.55 0.94
CA GLU A 624 1.35 7.23 -0.28
C GLU A 624 1.52 8.76 -0.20
N SER A 625 1.30 9.39 0.95
CA SER A 625 1.28 10.86 1.10
C SER A 625 2.56 11.45 1.68
N ALA A 626 3.39 10.67 2.38
CA ALA A 626 4.58 11.19 3.07
C ALA A 626 5.54 11.87 2.09
N ARG A 627 6.12 13.01 2.48
CA ARG A 627 7.08 13.74 1.66
C ARG A 627 8.32 12.89 1.33
N MET A 628 8.72 12.03 2.26
CA MET A 628 9.78 11.05 2.08
C MET A 628 9.44 9.77 2.85
N VAL A 629 9.73 8.61 2.27
CA VAL A 629 9.68 7.32 2.95
C VAL A 629 11.10 6.78 3.12
N VAL A 630 11.55 6.66 4.36
CA VAL A 630 12.83 6.06 4.72
C VAL A 630 12.65 4.56 4.92
N VAL A 631 13.30 3.74 4.09
CA VAL A 631 13.28 2.29 4.23
C VAL A 631 14.62 1.82 4.77
N ILE A 632 14.61 1.19 5.95
CA ILE A 632 15.80 0.53 6.51
C ILE A 632 15.72 -0.96 6.18
N VAL A 633 16.49 -1.38 5.19
CA VAL A 633 16.47 -2.74 4.67
C VAL A 633 17.40 -3.62 5.51
N SER A 634 16.81 -4.59 6.22
CA SER A 634 17.47 -5.66 6.95
C SER A 634 16.99 -7.03 6.51
N ASP A 635 17.70 -8.09 6.89
CA ASP A 635 17.29 -9.47 6.62
C ASP A 635 15.89 -9.76 7.22
N GLN A 636 15.56 -9.20 8.38
CA GLN A 636 14.24 -9.38 9.00
C GLN A 636 13.12 -8.68 8.21
N LEU A 637 13.38 -7.50 7.62
CA LEU A 637 12.41 -6.83 6.75
C LEU A 637 12.11 -7.68 5.52
N VAL A 638 13.18 -8.19 4.88
CA VAL A 638 13.07 -9.00 3.67
C VAL A 638 12.35 -10.32 3.95
N ALA A 639 12.56 -10.93 5.10
CA ALA A 639 11.87 -12.16 5.52
C ALA A 639 10.39 -11.94 5.90
N THR A 640 9.93 -10.70 6.03
CA THR A 640 8.56 -10.37 6.48
C THR A 640 7.70 -9.91 5.30
N GLN A 641 6.88 -10.80 4.74
CA GLN A 641 6.09 -10.55 3.53
C GLN A 641 5.31 -9.21 3.55
N PRO A 642 4.57 -8.82 4.62
CA PRO A 642 3.89 -7.52 4.64
C PRO A 642 4.83 -6.31 4.55
N LEU A 643 6.02 -6.37 5.17
CA LEU A 643 7.00 -5.28 5.11
C LEU A 643 7.72 -5.24 3.76
N LEU A 644 7.93 -6.41 3.15
CA LEU A 644 8.44 -6.52 1.78
C LEU A 644 7.45 -5.89 0.79
N GLU A 645 6.15 -6.18 0.92
CA GLU A 645 5.07 -5.56 0.14
C GLU A 645 5.01 -4.04 0.33
N GLU A 646 5.17 -3.53 1.56
CA GLU A 646 5.28 -2.08 1.81
C GLU A 646 6.47 -1.47 1.08
N MET A 647 7.65 -2.10 1.14
CA MET A 647 8.83 -1.64 0.41
C MET A 647 8.58 -1.62 -1.11
N HIS A 648 7.96 -2.66 -1.67
CA HIS A 648 7.63 -2.69 -3.09
C HIS A 648 6.61 -1.60 -3.49
N SER A 649 5.59 -1.37 -2.67
CA SER A 649 4.62 -0.29 -2.87
C SER A 649 5.32 1.08 -2.90
N VAL A 650 6.25 1.31 -1.99
CA VAL A 650 7.03 2.56 -1.89
C VAL A 650 7.99 2.73 -3.07
N LEU A 651 8.65 1.65 -3.53
CA LEU A 651 9.46 1.67 -4.76
C LEU A 651 8.59 1.94 -6.00
N CYS A 652 7.37 1.41 -6.05
CA CYS A 652 6.42 1.72 -7.12
C CYS A 652 6.03 3.20 -7.10
N ARG A 653 5.80 3.78 -5.92
CA ARG A 653 5.54 5.21 -5.74
C ARG A 653 6.69 6.08 -6.25
N GLN A 654 7.94 5.73 -5.95
CA GLN A 654 9.11 6.44 -6.51
C GLN A 654 9.13 6.40 -8.04
N ARG A 655 8.80 5.25 -8.63
CA ARG A 655 8.80 5.11 -10.09
C ARG A 655 7.76 5.99 -10.77
N SER A 656 6.60 6.18 -10.15
CA SER A 656 5.55 7.07 -10.64
C SER A 656 5.87 8.55 -10.41
N ASN A 657 6.87 8.86 -9.59
CA ASN A 657 7.24 10.23 -9.23
C ASN A 657 8.61 10.59 -9.83
N SER A 658 8.62 11.10 -11.06
CA SER A 658 9.85 11.51 -11.76
C SER A 658 10.41 12.84 -11.26
N ASP A 659 9.58 13.66 -10.62
CA ASP A 659 9.90 15.06 -10.33
C ASP A 659 10.52 15.21 -8.93
N ASP A 660 10.35 14.20 -8.07
CA ASP A 660 10.85 14.17 -6.70
C ASP A 660 11.49 12.83 -6.32
N THR A 661 12.50 12.90 -5.46
CA THR A 661 12.94 11.73 -4.68
C THR A 661 12.08 11.60 -3.44
N VAL A 662 11.22 10.58 -3.41
CA VAL A 662 10.27 10.30 -2.31
C VAL A 662 10.65 9.08 -1.48
N VAL A 663 11.75 8.40 -1.83
CA VAL A 663 12.25 7.21 -1.11
C VAL A 663 13.72 7.37 -0.74
N TYR A 664 14.06 7.01 0.50
CA TYR A 664 15.43 6.99 1.01
C TYR A 664 15.78 5.61 1.56
N LEU A 665 16.71 4.90 0.92
CA LEU A 665 17.09 3.55 1.32
C LEU A 665 18.36 3.56 2.19
N ILE A 666 18.27 2.88 3.34
CA ILE A 666 19.40 2.61 4.25
C ILE A 666 19.61 1.10 4.35
N GLN A 667 20.83 0.64 4.14
CA GLN A 667 21.19 -0.76 4.33
C GLN A 667 21.59 -1.01 5.79
N SER A 668 20.97 -2.00 6.44
CA SER A 668 21.28 -2.43 7.80
C SER A 668 21.37 -3.95 7.87
N GLY A 669 22.57 -4.50 7.70
CA GLY A 669 22.85 -5.92 7.98
C GLY A 669 22.38 -6.94 6.94
N HIS A 670 21.83 -6.54 5.78
CA HIS A 670 21.42 -7.52 4.77
C HIS A 670 22.61 -8.24 4.14
N THR A 671 22.84 -9.52 4.50
CA THR A 671 24.12 -10.17 4.17
C THR A 671 24.11 -11.60 3.64
N GLU A 672 22.99 -12.34 3.53
CA GLU A 672 23.02 -13.71 2.98
C GLU A 672 21.95 -14.03 1.91
N VAL A 673 22.30 -13.67 0.66
CA VAL A 673 21.86 -14.09 -0.69
C VAL A 673 20.47 -14.74 -0.91
N ASN A 674 19.46 -13.90 -1.17
CA ASN A 674 18.42 -13.98 -2.24
C ASN A 674 17.15 -13.23 -1.78
N PRO A 675 16.40 -12.60 -2.70
CA PRO A 675 16.69 -12.40 -4.12
C PRO A 675 17.76 -11.31 -4.37
N PHE A 676 18.55 -11.48 -5.44
CA PHE A 676 19.73 -10.69 -5.76
C PHE A 676 19.50 -9.18 -5.82
N TYR A 677 18.34 -8.76 -6.35
CA TYR A 677 18.05 -7.33 -6.61
C TYR A 677 18.19 -6.46 -5.35
N LEU A 678 18.03 -7.04 -4.16
CA LEU A 678 18.18 -6.34 -2.88
C LEU A 678 19.58 -5.75 -2.69
N HIS A 679 20.62 -6.38 -3.26
CA HIS A 679 21.99 -5.85 -3.23
C HIS A 679 22.17 -4.66 -4.17
N ALA A 680 21.39 -4.61 -5.25
CA ALA A 680 21.43 -3.58 -6.26
C ALA A 680 20.45 -2.42 -5.98
N LEU A 681 19.80 -2.41 -4.82
CA LEU A 681 19.00 -1.26 -4.39
C LEU A 681 19.89 -0.01 -4.20
N PRO A 682 19.40 1.19 -4.50
CA PRO A 682 20.14 2.46 -4.42
C PRO A 682 20.29 2.94 -2.97
N PHE A 683 20.99 2.16 -2.14
CA PHE A 683 21.33 2.56 -0.78
C PHE A 683 22.21 3.79 -0.78
N ARG A 684 21.71 4.89 -0.21
CA ARG A 684 22.48 6.14 -0.05
C ARG A 684 23.43 6.07 1.13
N VAL A 685 23.04 5.31 2.15
CA VAL A 685 23.86 5.01 3.32
C VAL A 685 23.79 3.51 3.59
N SER A 686 24.96 2.91 3.83
CA SER A 686 25.06 1.55 4.36
C SER A 686 25.76 1.58 5.70
N LEU A 687 25.13 0.99 6.72
CA LEU A 687 25.75 0.82 8.04
C LEU A 687 26.92 -0.17 7.99
N ASP A 688 26.99 -0.98 6.94
CA ASP A 688 28.01 -2.00 6.74
C ASP A 688 29.28 -1.48 6.04
N ASP A 689 29.36 -0.19 5.69
CA ASP A 689 30.55 0.41 5.06
C ASP A 689 31.68 0.60 6.09
N GLU A 690 32.14 -0.49 6.70
CA GLU A 690 33.07 -0.50 7.84
C GLU A 690 34.34 0.30 7.56
N ASN A 691 34.87 0.22 6.34
CA ASN A 691 36.07 0.96 5.94
C ASN A 691 35.86 2.47 5.96
N LEU A 692 34.68 2.96 5.57
CA LEU A 692 34.35 4.38 5.66
C LEU A 692 34.19 4.79 7.13
N TRP A 693 33.30 4.11 7.84
CA TRP A 693 32.91 4.52 9.18
C TRP A 693 34.01 4.33 10.22
N ARG A 694 34.80 3.24 10.20
CA ARG A 694 35.95 3.07 11.11
C ARG A 694 37.04 4.12 10.91
N ARG A 695 37.27 4.58 9.67
CA ARG A 695 38.24 5.65 9.40
C ARG A 695 37.80 6.96 10.05
N LEU A 696 36.52 7.31 9.90
CA LEU A 696 35.94 8.54 10.44
C LEU A 696 35.70 8.46 11.95
N GLU A 697 35.44 7.27 12.48
CA GLU A 697 35.23 7.01 13.91
C GLU A 697 36.39 7.52 14.75
N ARG A 698 37.65 7.45 14.26
CA ARG A 698 38.82 8.01 14.96
C ARG A 698 38.68 9.50 15.25
N ALA A 699 38.14 10.26 14.30
CA ALA A 699 37.90 11.70 14.42
C ALA A 699 36.57 12.04 15.11
N ALA A 700 35.69 11.05 15.33
CA ALA A 700 34.39 11.29 15.96
C ALA A 700 34.54 11.83 17.39
N SER A 701 33.79 12.91 17.69
CA SER A 701 33.79 13.55 19.00
C SER A 701 33.08 12.70 20.06
N ASN A 702 32.05 11.95 19.66
CA ASN A 702 31.29 11.07 20.54
C ASN A 702 31.52 9.60 20.20
N LYS A 703 32.26 8.90 21.06
CA LYS A 703 32.57 7.46 20.90
C LYS A 703 31.44 6.53 21.33
N ASN A 704 30.55 7.02 22.19
CA ASN A 704 29.40 6.25 22.70
C ASN A 704 28.12 7.09 22.63
N PRO A 705 27.61 7.40 21.43
CA PRO A 705 26.46 8.28 21.26
C PRO A 705 25.23 7.74 21.95
N ARG A 706 24.50 8.66 22.61
CA ARG A 706 23.24 8.37 23.30
C ARG A 706 22.22 9.38 22.87
N TYR A 707 21.07 8.90 22.45
CA TYR A 707 19.95 9.72 22.00
C TYR A 707 18.76 9.47 22.91
N ALA A 708 18.29 10.54 23.54
CA ALA A 708 16.97 10.54 24.13
C ALA A 708 15.96 10.59 22.98
N VAL A 709 15.20 9.50 22.83
CA VAL A 709 14.11 9.40 21.87
C VAL A 709 12.83 9.63 22.65
N ASP A 710 12.07 10.61 22.19
CA ASP A 710 10.68 10.84 22.59
C ASP A 710 9.84 10.92 21.31
N LEU A 711 9.17 9.80 21.02
CA LEU A 711 8.30 9.61 19.88
C LEU A 711 6.99 8.96 20.35
N LYS A 712 5.94 9.18 19.58
CA LYS A 712 4.64 8.51 19.69
C LYS A 712 4.85 6.98 19.81
N GLY A 713 4.50 6.39 20.95
CA GLY A 713 4.69 4.95 21.23
C GLY A 713 6.13 4.49 21.55
N MET A 714 7.12 5.39 21.67
CA MET A 714 8.52 5.03 21.89
C MET A 714 9.29 6.09 22.69
N GLN A 715 9.66 5.76 23.93
CA GLN A 715 10.47 6.61 24.80
C GLN A 715 11.66 5.85 25.36
N GLY A 716 12.83 6.49 25.39
CA GLY A 716 14.01 5.90 26.02
C GLY A 716 15.31 6.49 25.53
N THR A 717 16.41 6.03 26.13
CA THR A 717 17.76 6.37 25.66
C THR A 717 18.31 5.24 24.82
N TYR A 718 18.52 5.50 23.54
CA TYR A 718 19.08 4.55 22.59
C TYR A 718 20.55 4.87 22.34
N ARG A 719 21.38 3.82 22.22
CA ARG A 719 22.83 3.97 22.06
C ARG A 719 23.29 3.32 20.77
N CYS A 720 23.83 4.05 19.80
CA CYS A 720 24.46 3.45 18.63
C CYS A 720 26.00 3.41 18.79
N THR A 721 26.67 2.66 17.92
CA THR A 721 28.13 2.79 17.81
C THR A 721 28.50 4.13 17.18
N ALA A 722 29.73 4.61 17.36
CA ALA A 722 30.14 5.85 16.70
C ALA A 722 30.12 5.73 15.17
N ALA A 723 30.43 4.55 14.62
CA ALA A 723 30.25 4.25 13.20
C ALA A 723 28.78 4.41 12.73
N GLN A 724 27.83 3.77 13.44
CA GLN A 724 26.40 3.91 13.16
C GLN A 724 25.94 5.36 13.27
N ASN A 725 26.45 6.09 14.26
CA ASN A 725 26.13 7.50 14.45
C ASN A 725 26.53 8.37 13.26
N LEU A 726 27.76 8.22 12.79
CA LEU A 726 28.25 8.96 11.62
C LEU A 726 27.41 8.66 10.38
N ALA A 727 27.04 7.40 10.18
CA ALA A 727 26.19 6.97 9.07
C ALA A 727 24.77 7.58 9.15
N LEU A 728 24.14 7.52 10.32
CA LEU A 728 22.80 8.10 10.53
C LEU A 728 22.81 9.63 10.45
N SER A 729 23.87 10.30 10.91
CA SER A 729 24.03 11.76 10.73
C SER A 729 24.17 12.13 9.26
N ALA A 730 24.95 11.38 8.48
CA ALA A 730 25.03 11.57 7.04
C ALA A 730 23.67 11.38 6.36
N ALA A 731 22.94 10.31 6.74
CA ALA A 731 21.59 10.06 6.24
C ALA A 731 20.64 11.22 6.56
N ALA A 732 20.65 11.73 7.79
CA ALA A 732 19.79 12.83 8.21
C ALA A 732 20.01 14.10 7.37
N HIS A 733 21.28 14.49 7.16
CA HIS A 733 21.61 15.64 6.33
C HIS A 733 21.20 15.46 4.86
N ASP A 734 21.40 14.26 4.29
CA ASP A 734 21.01 13.97 2.91
C ASP A 734 19.49 14.00 2.73
N ILE A 735 18.74 13.41 3.66
CA ILE A 735 17.26 13.44 3.66
C ILE A 735 16.75 14.88 3.69
N ILE A 736 17.28 15.72 4.59
CA ILE A 736 16.88 17.13 4.71
C ILE A 736 17.19 17.90 3.42
N SER A 737 18.35 17.65 2.82
CA SER A 737 18.73 18.26 1.54
C SER A 737 17.77 17.85 0.41
N LEU A 738 17.41 16.56 0.32
CA LEU A 738 16.49 16.06 -0.71
C LEU A 738 15.08 16.63 -0.54
N ILE A 739 14.57 16.71 0.69
CA ILE A 739 13.26 17.30 0.95
C ILE A 739 13.25 18.78 0.56
N GLY A 740 14.31 19.52 0.89
CA GLY A 740 14.45 20.93 0.54
C GLY A 740 14.63 21.22 -0.96
N GLN A 741 14.95 20.21 -1.77
CA GLN A 741 15.12 20.32 -3.23
C GLN A 741 13.89 19.79 -3.99
N SER A 742 12.68 19.89 -3.42
CA SER A 742 11.45 19.43 -4.07
C SER A 742 11.28 20.01 -5.48
N GLY A 743 10.91 19.16 -6.44
CA GLY A 743 10.72 19.56 -7.83
C GLY A 743 12.00 19.72 -8.65
N ALA A 744 13.18 19.40 -8.10
CA ALA A 744 14.46 19.42 -8.82
C ALA A 744 14.67 18.19 -9.72
N GLY A 745 13.71 17.28 -9.80
CA GLY A 745 13.81 15.99 -10.49
C GLY A 745 14.27 14.88 -9.54
N SER A 746 13.86 13.64 -9.85
CA SER A 746 14.26 12.48 -9.06
C SER A 746 15.73 12.15 -9.26
N SER A 747 16.46 12.06 -8.15
CA SER A 747 17.81 11.50 -8.09
C SER A 747 17.84 9.96 -8.06
N LEU A 748 16.69 9.31 -8.21
CA LEU A 748 16.47 7.87 -8.32
C LEU A 748 15.61 7.57 -9.57
N PRO A 749 16.15 7.72 -10.79
CA PRO A 749 15.39 7.47 -12.02
C PRO A 749 15.01 5.99 -12.20
N TYR A 750 15.75 5.09 -11.54
CA TYR A 750 15.54 3.65 -11.53
C TYR A 750 15.55 3.13 -10.09
N ASN A 751 14.79 2.05 -9.85
CA ASN A 751 14.72 1.45 -8.51
C ASN A 751 15.91 0.51 -8.24
N ILE A 752 16.62 0.10 -9.29
CA ILE A 752 17.82 -0.73 -9.21
C ILE A 752 19.01 0.01 -9.81
N VAL A 753 20.16 -0.06 -9.13
CA VAL A 753 21.42 0.53 -9.55
C VAL A 753 22.11 -0.35 -10.60
N ASN A 754 22.46 0.28 -11.72
CA ASN A 754 23.33 -0.33 -12.71
C ASN A 754 24.80 -0.21 -12.26
N ILE A 755 25.47 -1.34 -12.05
CA ILE A 755 26.87 -1.40 -11.59
C ILE A 755 27.87 -0.80 -12.59
N ALA A 756 27.56 -0.79 -13.89
CA ALA A 756 28.36 -0.11 -14.89
C ALA A 756 28.41 1.41 -14.64
N GLU A 757 27.27 2.01 -14.33
CA GLU A 757 27.18 3.45 -14.02
C GLU A 757 27.95 3.79 -12.75
N VAL A 758 27.96 2.87 -11.79
CA VAL A 758 28.75 3.00 -10.56
C VAL A 758 30.23 3.08 -10.90
N GLU A 759 30.71 2.18 -11.76
CA GLU A 759 32.12 2.17 -12.19
C GLU A 759 32.49 3.40 -13.01
N ASP A 760 31.64 3.82 -13.96
CA ASP A 760 31.87 5.03 -14.76
C ASP A 760 31.92 6.29 -13.86
N LYS A 761 31.00 6.41 -12.88
CA LYS A 761 31.01 7.50 -11.89
C LYS A 761 32.28 7.52 -11.04
N ILE A 762 32.74 6.37 -10.57
CA ILE A 762 33.98 6.26 -9.78
C ILE A 762 35.19 6.65 -10.64
N ALA A 763 35.20 6.24 -11.91
CA ALA A 763 36.28 6.54 -12.85
C ALA A 763 36.22 7.97 -13.42
N GLY A 764 35.15 8.73 -13.15
CA GLY A 764 34.92 10.06 -13.73
C GLY A 764 34.72 10.03 -15.24
N ILE A 765 34.21 8.91 -15.77
CA ILE A 765 33.94 8.72 -17.19
C ILE A 765 32.61 9.39 -17.54
N ASP A 766 32.56 10.04 -18.71
CA ASP A 766 31.34 10.63 -19.23
C ASP A 766 30.27 9.56 -19.53
N ASN A 767 29.04 9.81 -19.08
CA ASN A 767 27.89 8.93 -19.27
C ASN A 767 27.12 9.23 -20.57
N SER A 768 27.68 10.04 -21.46
CA SER A 768 27.13 10.28 -22.79
C SER A 768 26.82 8.95 -23.51
N PRO A 769 25.68 8.87 -24.23
CA PRO A 769 25.37 7.71 -25.05
C PRO A 769 26.53 7.41 -26.02
N VAL A 770 26.78 6.13 -26.25
CA VAL A 770 27.82 5.64 -27.14
C VAL A 770 27.20 4.99 -28.37
N HIS A 771 27.94 4.97 -29.46
CA HIS A 771 27.50 4.28 -30.66
C HIS A 771 27.48 2.76 -30.42
N VAL A 772 26.37 2.12 -30.78
CA VAL A 772 26.20 0.67 -30.60
C VAL A 772 27.26 -0.12 -31.37
N HIS A 773 27.66 0.35 -32.56
CA HIS A 773 28.57 -0.37 -33.45
C HIS A 773 29.99 -0.52 -32.88
N GLU A 774 30.36 0.33 -31.92
CA GLU A 774 31.62 0.21 -31.18
C GLU A 774 31.61 -0.95 -30.17
N HIS A 775 30.42 -1.48 -29.85
CA HIS A 775 30.18 -2.45 -28.78
C HIS A 775 29.46 -3.72 -29.27
N ILE A 776 29.24 -3.88 -30.58
CA ILE A 776 28.62 -5.09 -31.14
C ILE A 776 29.64 -6.19 -31.43
N ILE A 777 29.19 -7.43 -31.27
CA ILE A 777 29.83 -8.62 -31.80
C ILE A 777 28.86 -9.34 -32.74
N THR A 778 29.40 -10.09 -33.69
CA THR A 778 28.58 -10.87 -34.61
C THR A 778 27.93 -12.06 -33.89
N LEU A 779 26.75 -12.48 -34.36
CA LEU A 779 26.08 -13.69 -33.87
C LEU A 779 26.95 -14.96 -33.94
N SER A 780 27.87 -15.06 -34.91
CA SER A 780 28.83 -16.17 -34.97
C SER A 780 29.76 -16.22 -33.76
N SER A 781 30.08 -15.05 -33.18
CA SER A 781 31.02 -14.87 -32.06
C SER A 781 30.36 -15.00 -30.68
N ILE A 782 29.05 -15.21 -30.59
CA ILE A 782 28.33 -15.30 -29.30
C ILE A 782 28.86 -16.42 -28.39
N ASN A 783 29.39 -17.52 -28.94
CA ASN A 783 29.99 -18.60 -28.15
C ASN A 783 31.31 -18.15 -27.47
N HIS A 784 31.93 -17.06 -27.95
CA HIS A 784 33.09 -16.41 -27.32
C HIS A 784 32.73 -15.41 -26.22
N LEU A 785 31.43 -15.21 -25.93
CA LEU A 785 31.00 -14.60 -24.67
C LEU A 785 31.36 -15.48 -23.45
N SER A 786 32.00 -16.63 -23.68
CA SER A 786 32.57 -17.51 -22.65
C SER A 786 33.57 -16.77 -21.75
N TRP A 787 33.19 -16.65 -20.47
CA TRP A 787 34.03 -16.54 -19.27
C TRP A 787 35.50 -16.11 -19.51
N LYS A 788 35.77 -14.81 -19.58
CA LYS A 788 37.08 -14.28 -19.16
C LYS A 788 36.92 -13.59 -17.83
N ALA A 789 37.33 -14.32 -16.79
CA ALA A 789 37.30 -13.90 -15.40
C ALA A 789 37.93 -12.51 -15.20
N GLY A 790 37.19 -11.61 -14.55
CA GLY A 790 37.76 -10.51 -13.77
C GLY A 790 38.42 -9.36 -14.56
N GLN A 791 38.24 -9.27 -15.88
CA GLN A 791 38.60 -8.07 -16.62
C GLN A 791 37.38 -7.59 -17.39
N ALA A 792 36.83 -6.44 -16.97
CA ALA A 792 36.10 -5.61 -17.92
C ALA A 792 37.00 -5.48 -19.17
N PRO A 793 36.45 -5.58 -20.40
CA PRO A 793 37.25 -5.31 -21.59
C PRO A 793 37.98 -3.97 -21.36
N PRO A 794 39.28 -3.85 -21.71
CA PRO A 794 40.02 -2.62 -21.47
C PRO A 794 39.22 -1.49 -22.08
N ARG A 795 38.65 -0.62 -21.23
CA ARG A 795 37.92 0.56 -21.66
C ARG A 795 38.96 1.41 -22.38
N THR A 796 38.96 1.35 -23.71
CA THR A 796 39.87 2.15 -24.51
C THR A 796 39.59 3.60 -24.16
N HIS A 797 40.57 4.29 -23.57
CA HIS A 797 40.61 5.74 -23.67
C HIS A 797 40.48 6.06 -25.16
N PRO A 798 39.64 7.02 -25.57
CA PRO A 798 39.74 7.51 -26.94
C PRO A 798 41.20 7.90 -27.13
N ALA A 799 41.87 7.16 -28.02
CA ALA A 799 43.25 7.44 -28.36
C ALA A 799 43.29 8.92 -28.76
N SER A 800 44.22 9.68 -28.17
CA SER A 800 44.61 10.96 -28.72
C SER A 800 45.05 10.70 -30.15
N HIS A 801 44.14 10.89 -31.11
CA HIS A 801 44.48 10.85 -32.52
C HIS A 801 45.52 11.94 -32.75
N ASP A 802 46.71 11.50 -33.12
CA ASP A 802 47.79 12.33 -33.65
C ASP A 802 47.20 13.31 -34.67
N ALA A 803 47.30 14.60 -34.35
CA ALA A 803 46.93 15.67 -35.26
C ALA A 803 48.02 15.79 -36.36
N PRO A 804 47.66 15.74 -37.66
CA PRO A 804 48.55 16.22 -38.70
C PRO A 804 48.61 17.76 -38.70
N PRO A 805 49.70 18.37 -39.21
CA PRO A 805 50.15 19.69 -38.80
C PRO A 805 49.28 20.83 -39.36
N SER A 806 48.99 21.82 -38.52
CA SER A 806 48.37 23.09 -38.92
C SER A 806 49.40 24.04 -39.56
N PRO A 807 49.05 24.79 -40.62
CA PRO A 807 49.78 25.98 -41.01
C PRO A 807 49.32 27.21 -40.20
N ALA A 808 50.30 28.04 -39.85
CA ALA A 808 50.26 29.24 -39.01
C ALA A 808 49.28 30.33 -39.49
N VAL A 809 48.86 31.31 -38.68
CA VAL A 809 49.55 32.58 -38.28
C VAL A 809 48.45 33.44 -37.55
N PRO A 810 48.70 34.48 -36.72
CA PRO A 810 49.43 34.62 -35.45
C PRO A 810 48.60 35.31 -34.32
N LEU A 811 49.17 35.36 -33.11
CA LEU A 811 48.70 36.06 -31.90
C LEU A 811 48.68 37.60 -31.99
N PRO A 812 47.92 38.28 -31.10
CA PRO A 812 48.63 39.04 -30.05
C PRO A 812 48.02 38.95 -28.64
N SER A 813 48.90 38.62 -27.68
CA SER A 813 49.34 39.40 -26.51
C SER A 813 48.38 39.99 -25.44
N PRO A 814 48.84 40.09 -24.17
CA PRO A 814 48.05 39.92 -22.94
C PRO A 814 47.73 41.23 -22.19
N PRO A 815 46.90 41.22 -21.13
CA PRO A 815 46.67 42.42 -20.32
C PRO A 815 47.70 42.60 -19.19
N SER A 816 48.14 43.85 -19.05
CA SER A 816 49.02 44.41 -18.01
C SER A 816 48.25 44.93 -16.78
N SER A 817 48.90 44.92 -15.62
CA SER A 817 48.55 45.72 -14.41
C SER A 817 49.55 46.90 -14.26
N PRO A 818 49.52 47.74 -13.19
CA PRO A 818 48.51 48.67 -12.59
C PRO A 818 49.01 50.17 -12.76
N PRO A 819 48.57 51.28 -12.07
CA PRO A 819 48.68 51.52 -10.60
C PRO A 819 47.80 52.64 -9.90
N THR A 820 47.82 52.65 -8.54
CA THR A 820 47.89 53.75 -7.52
C THR A 820 47.01 55.04 -7.44
N ILE A 821 46.53 55.30 -6.19
CA ILE A 821 46.68 56.50 -5.29
C ILE A 821 45.81 57.79 -5.46
N ALA A 822 44.88 57.94 -4.50
CA ALA A 822 44.68 59.00 -3.46
C ALA A 822 44.20 60.47 -3.71
N LYS A 823 43.46 60.92 -2.67
CA LYS A 823 43.37 62.26 -2.00
C LYS A 823 42.33 63.31 -2.45
N ASN A 824 41.52 63.72 -1.44
CA ASN A 824 40.99 65.04 -1.03
C ASN A 824 40.32 65.94 -2.08
N GLY A 825 39.06 66.40 -1.93
CA GLY A 825 38.54 67.41 -0.97
C GLY A 825 37.76 68.45 -1.82
N GLN A 826 36.55 68.93 -1.52
CA GLN A 826 36.23 70.11 -0.69
C GLN A 826 34.82 70.66 -1.06
N VAL A 827 34.05 71.14 -0.05
CA VAL A 827 33.29 72.45 -0.01
C VAL A 827 32.03 72.58 -0.91
N ALA A 828 30.84 73.11 -0.55
CA ALA A 828 30.25 73.78 0.62
C ALA A 828 28.71 74.03 0.45
N PHE A 829 28.03 74.25 1.59
CA PHE A 829 26.87 75.15 1.89
C PHE A 829 25.52 75.10 1.14
N SER A 830 24.45 74.78 1.90
CA SER A 830 23.25 75.62 2.24
C SER A 830 22.06 74.68 2.56
N ALA A 831 21.01 74.97 3.36
CA ALA A 831 20.71 75.91 4.43
C ALA A 831 19.64 75.24 5.34
N LEU A 832 19.59 75.63 6.61
CA LEU A 832 18.51 75.43 7.60
C LEU A 832 17.29 76.33 7.28
N PRO A 833 16.07 76.24 7.91
CA PRO A 833 15.78 76.03 9.36
C PRO A 833 14.58 75.08 9.70
N GLN A 834 14.51 74.45 10.90
CA GLN A 834 13.82 74.85 12.17
C GLN A 834 12.33 75.23 12.00
N GLN A 835 11.33 74.96 12.86
CA GLN A 835 11.17 74.47 14.25
C GLN A 835 9.63 74.32 14.52
N SER A 836 9.19 73.25 15.21
CA SER A 836 8.18 73.13 16.31
C SER A 836 6.82 73.91 16.30
N PRO A 837 5.99 73.91 17.38
CA PRO A 837 4.92 72.94 17.76
C PRO A 837 3.52 73.58 18.01
N ASN A 838 2.45 72.79 18.28
CA ASN A 838 1.39 73.17 19.26
C ASN A 838 0.28 72.11 19.51
N GLN A 839 -0.19 72.10 20.77
CA GLN A 839 -1.41 71.48 21.34
C GLN A 839 -2.67 72.32 20.98
N GLU A 840 -3.93 71.87 20.99
CA GLU A 840 -4.93 71.69 22.08
C GLU A 840 -6.31 71.47 21.36
N ALA A 841 -7.25 70.56 21.70
CA ALA A 841 -8.26 70.50 22.79
C ALA A 841 -9.74 70.73 22.33
N ALA A 842 -10.69 70.13 23.09
CA ALA A 842 -12.18 70.22 23.11
C ALA A 842 -12.98 69.44 22.04
N GLY A 843 -14.13 68.77 22.28
CA GLY A 843 -15.05 68.58 23.43
C GLY A 843 -16.29 67.75 22.99
N LEU A 844 -17.01 67.18 23.97
CA LEU A 844 -18.25 66.33 24.01
C LEU A 844 -19.52 66.90 23.29
N PRO A 845 -20.74 66.26 23.24
CA PRO A 845 -21.35 65.24 24.15
C PRO A 845 -22.33 64.15 23.60
N GLU A 846 -22.72 63.23 24.52
CA GLU A 846 -24.01 62.50 24.83
C GLU A 846 -25.22 62.54 23.86
N ALA A 847 -26.25 61.65 23.83
CA ALA A 847 -26.84 60.64 24.74
C ALA A 847 -27.93 59.77 24.02
N ALA A 848 -28.47 58.79 24.79
CA ALA A 848 -29.76 58.05 24.69
C ALA A 848 -29.66 56.59 24.17
N GLY A 849 -30.22 55.56 24.83
CA GLY A 849 -31.03 55.43 26.05
C GLY A 849 -31.34 53.95 26.34
N LEU A 850 -31.56 53.67 27.63
CA LEU A 850 -31.95 52.45 28.37
C LEU A 850 -33.27 51.77 27.89
N PRO A 851 -33.77 50.63 28.47
CA PRO A 851 -33.42 50.02 29.76
C PRO A 851 -33.29 48.48 29.85
N GLU A 852 -32.66 48.08 30.96
CA GLU A 852 -32.78 46.78 31.63
C GLU A 852 -34.17 46.63 32.28
N ASP A 853 -34.64 45.39 32.43
CA ASP A 853 -35.61 45.04 33.47
C ASP A 853 -35.14 43.80 34.24
N VAL A 854 -35.40 43.90 35.54
CA VAL A 854 -35.01 43.05 36.66
C VAL A 854 -36.04 41.95 36.84
N ASP A 855 -35.62 40.75 37.27
CA ASP A 855 -36.40 40.01 38.28
C ASP A 855 -35.54 39.02 39.08
N GLN A 856 -35.51 39.26 40.40
CA GLN A 856 -35.13 38.31 41.43
C GLN A 856 -36.41 37.58 41.90
N ALA A 857 -36.38 36.25 42.02
CA ALA A 857 -37.21 35.53 42.99
C ALA A 857 -36.68 34.11 43.26
N ASP A 858 -36.18 33.95 44.48
CA ASP A 858 -36.42 32.88 45.46
C ASP A 858 -36.13 31.39 45.18
N ASP A 859 -35.36 30.87 46.14
CA ASP A 859 -35.18 29.49 46.55
C ASP A 859 -36.45 28.64 46.54
N ASN A 860 -36.36 27.44 45.97
CA ASN A 860 -37.02 26.27 46.53
C ASN A 860 -36.24 24.98 46.20
N HIS A 861 -35.61 24.45 47.25
CA HIS A 861 -35.10 23.09 47.35
C HIS A 861 -36.25 22.06 47.29
N PHE A 862 -35.93 20.83 46.87
CA PHE A 862 -36.76 19.60 46.81
C PHE A 862 -37.73 19.42 45.63
N LYS A 863 -37.26 18.70 44.59
CA LYS A 863 -37.91 17.53 43.91
C LYS A 863 -37.17 17.16 42.60
N GLY A 864 -35.90 16.69 42.71
CA GLY A 864 -35.10 16.29 41.54
C GLY A 864 -35.08 14.79 41.24
N GLU A 865 -35.34 13.92 42.22
CA GLU A 865 -35.06 12.48 42.07
C GLU A 865 -36.18 11.67 41.38
N ASN A 866 -37.44 12.12 41.41
CA ASN A 866 -38.56 11.36 40.83
C ASN A 866 -38.71 11.51 39.30
N VAL A 867 -38.24 12.60 38.69
CA VAL A 867 -38.37 12.82 37.23
C VAL A 867 -37.36 11.98 36.44
N GLY A 868 -36.19 11.70 37.01
CA GLY A 868 -35.18 10.82 36.40
C GLY A 868 -35.59 9.35 36.40
N LEU A 869 -36.22 8.88 37.47
CA LEU A 869 -36.70 7.49 37.59
C LEU A 869 -37.86 7.19 36.64
N ILE A 870 -38.80 8.13 36.48
CA ILE A 870 -39.95 7.96 35.57
C ILE A 870 -39.50 7.92 34.10
N LYS A 871 -38.53 8.77 33.71
CA LYS A 871 -37.97 8.75 32.35
C LYS A 871 -37.21 7.45 32.06
N LYS A 872 -36.47 6.93 33.03
CA LYS A 872 -35.74 5.65 32.91
C LYS A 872 -36.69 4.46 32.77
N ALA A 873 -37.78 4.41 33.54
CA ALA A 873 -38.77 3.34 33.46
C ALA A 873 -39.53 3.33 32.12
N ALA A 874 -39.91 4.50 31.60
CA ALA A 874 -40.55 4.61 30.29
C ALA A 874 -39.62 4.22 29.12
N GLU A 875 -38.32 4.47 29.27
CA GLU A 875 -37.29 4.09 28.31
C GLU A 875 -37.01 2.58 28.31
N GLU A 876 -36.96 1.96 29.49
CA GLU A 876 -36.86 0.49 29.66
C GLU A 876 -38.08 -0.22 29.02
N GLU A 877 -39.29 0.32 29.20
CA GLU A 877 -40.52 -0.25 28.61
C GLU A 877 -40.57 -0.12 27.07
N ARG A 878 -40.14 1.02 26.51
CA ARG A 878 -40.06 1.20 25.04
C ARG A 878 -39.08 0.21 24.40
N LEU A 879 -37.95 -0.02 25.06
CA LEU A 879 -36.90 -0.91 24.56
C LEU A 879 -37.31 -2.38 24.65
N ARG A 880 -38.02 -2.75 25.72
CA ARG A 880 -38.69 -4.05 25.87
C ARG A 880 -39.65 -4.32 24.70
N GLN A 881 -40.55 -3.39 24.41
CA GLN A 881 -41.53 -3.53 23.33
C GLN A 881 -40.86 -3.72 21.96
N GLN A 882 -39.75 -3.01 21.69
CA GLN A 882 -38.99 -3.22 20.45
C GLN A 882 -38.42 -4.65 20.37
N LEU A 883 -37.78 -5.13 21.44
CA LEU A 883 -37.21 -6.48 21.48
C LEU A 883 -38.28 -7.57 21.34
N GLU A 884 -39.43 -7.40 22.00
CA GLU A 884 -40.56 -8.33 21.89
C GLU A 884 -41.15 -8.35 20.48
N MET A 885 -41.35 -7.18 19.85
CA MET A 885 -41.80 -7.07 18.46
C MET A 885 -40.84 -7.80 17.51
N PHE A 886 -39.53 -7.56 17.64
CA PHE A 886 -38.54 -8.27 16.83
C PHE A 886 -38.61 -9.77 17.04
N LEU A 887 -38.80 -10.24 18.27
CA LEU A 887 -38.94 -11.66 18.57
C LEU A 887 -40.22 -12.25 17.96
N ALA A 888 -41.33 -11.50 17.96
CA ALA A 888 -42.64 -11.91 17.44
C ALA A 888 -42.73 -11.94 15.91
N ASP A 889 -42.09 -10.99 15.20
CA ASP A 889 -42.10 -10.94 13.72
C ASP A 889 -41.46 -12.18 13.05
N GLY A 890 -40.81 -13.06 13.82
CA GLY A 890 -40.25 -14.32 13.34
C GLY A 890 -41.20 -15.52 13.35
N ASP A 891 -42.36 -15.43 14.02
CA ASP A 891 -43.31 -16.56 14.16
C ASP A 891 -44.47 -16.52 13.15
N GLY A 892 -44.50 -15.52 12.25
CA GLY A 892 -45.66 -15.19 11.40
C GLY A 892 -45.44 -15.20 9.89
N ALA A 893 -44.37 -15.80 9.36
CA ALA A 893 -44.09 -15.79 7.92
C ALA A 893 -43.75 -17.18 7.36
N ASP A 894 -44.64 -18.16 7.54
CA ASP A 894 -44.65 -19.34 6.66
C ASP A 894 -46.00 -20.08 6.67
N SER A 895 -47.02 -19.48 6.05
CA SER A 895 -48.21 -20.23 5.63
C SER A 895 -48.92 -19.57 4.44
N GLY A 896 -48.42 -19.81 3.25
CA GLY A 896 -49.08 -19.46 1.99
C GLY A 896 -48.98 -20.60 0.98
N LYS A 897 -49.77 -21.66 1.20
CA LYS A 897 -49.87 -22.81 0.29
C LYS A 897 -50.32 -22.40 -1.11
N SER A 898 -49.73 -23.09 -2.08
CA SER A 898 -50.08 -23.14 -3.49
C SER A 898 -51.55 -23.49 -3.77
N THR A 899 -52.20 -22.67 -4.59
CA THR A 899 -53.23 -23.03 -5.59
C THR A 899 -53.14 -21.92 -6.65
N GLY A 900 -52.83 -22.14 -7.92
CA GLY A 900 -53.49 -23.04 -8.86
C GLY A 900 -54.49 -22.24 -9.72
N ASN A 901 -54.20 -22.14 -11.03
CA ASN A 901 -55.08 -21.77 -12.16
C ASN A 901 -55.30 -20.31 -12.63
N SER A 902 -54.66 -20.03 -13.78
CA SER A 902 -55.25 -19.72 -15.11
C SER A 902 -56.12 -18.47 -15.35
N SER A 903 -55.90 -17.92 -16.56
CA SER A 903 -56.78 -17.07 -17.40
C SER A 903 -56.99 -15.63 -16.93
N LYS A 904 -57.18 -14.60 -17.75
CA LYS A 904 -57.07 -14.29 -19.20
C LYS A 904 -57.50 -12.80 -19.26
N VAL A 905 -56.98 -12.06 -20.23
CA VAL A 905 -57.65 -10.93 -20.91
C VAL A 905 -57.88 -9.63 -20.12
N GLY A 906 -57.16 -8.58 -20.56
CA GLY A 906 -57.79 -7.48 -21.28
C GLY A 906 -58.00 -6.15 -20.56
N GLY A 907 -57.52 -5.08 -21.20
CA GLY A 907 -58.37 -3.91 -21.43
C GLY A 907 -58.09 -2.64 -20.63
N HIS A 908 -57.27 -1.78 -21.23
CA HIS A 908 -57.51 -0.34 -21.44
C HIS A 908 -57.82 0.65 -20.30
N GLN A 909 -56.99 1.70 -20.36
CA GLN A 909 -57.31 3.14 -20.41
C GLN A 909 -57.34 3.99 -19.12
N GLN A 910 -56.36 4.91 -19.15
CA GLN A 910 -56.47 6.37 -18.98
C GLN A 910 -56.68 6.99 -17.59
N SER A 911 -55.65 7.79 -17.27
CA SER A 911 -55.72 9.19 -16.82
C SER A 911 -56.09 9.47 -15.37
N GLY A 912 -55.35 10.39 -14.77
CA GLY A 912 -55.82 11.11 -13.58
C GLY A 912 -54.74 11.38 -12.54
N SER A 913 -54.02 12.47 -12.74
CA SER A 913 -53.30 13.19 -11.70
C SER A 913 -54.16 13.41 -10.44
N LYS A 914 -53.60 13.17 -9.25
CA LYS A 914 -53.44 14.18 -8.19
C LYS A 914 -52.80 13.60 -6.93
N ALA A 915 -51.87 14.38 -6.40
CA ALA A 915 -51.30 14.29 -5.07
C ALA A 915 -52.36 14.33 -3.96
N CYS A 916 -52.15 13.60 -2.85
CA CYS A 916 -51.77 14.19 -1.56
C CYS A 916 -51.67 13.09 -0.48
N ALA A 917 -50.51 13.05 0.17
CA ALA A 917 -50.34 13.04 1.63
C ALA A 917 -50.73 11.81 2.49
N VAL A 918 -49.83 11.57 3.45
CA VAL A 918 -50.01 10.84 4.72
C VAL A 918 -50.04 9.32 4.53
N LEU A 919 -49.05 8.52 4.93
CA LEU A 919 -48.22 8.49 6.14
C LEU A 919 -46.85 7.85 5.84
#